data_AF-A0A419SUF6-F1
#
_entry.id   AF-A0A419SUF6-F1
#
_cell.length_a   1.000
_cell.length_b   1.000
_cell.length_c   1.000
_cell.angle_alpha   90.00
_cell.angle_beta   90.00
_cell.angle_gamma   90.00
#
_symmetry.space_group_name_H-M   'P 1'
#
loop_
_entity.id
_entity.type
_entity.pdbx_description
1 polymer ?
#
loop_
_entity_poly.entity_id
_entity_poly.type
_entity_poly.pdbx_seq_one_letter_code
_entity_poly.pdbx_strand_id
1 'polypeptide(L)'
;MELKTPKLEWLEDPQIFAVNRIPAHSDHCYYESAKEAQQGEMGLRQSLNGIWKFSYADHPEKREERFYEVDFPMDHFGTIEVPGHIELNGYGQCQYINTMYPWDGLADIRPPFTDKQNNPVGSYVRDFELEAPLMDKRQFISFQGVETAFYVWVNGIFIGYGEDSFTPSEFEITHALKEGTNRLAVEVYKRSSASWIEDQDFFRFSGIFRDVYVYAIPKCHIEDVFIHGDVSDDYQDGLFRTELKLMGDMSGTVSAILRDRDGKEVVSWEAVSVNESVEFSARIANAHLWSGENPYQYELIIVLTDSQGNVTEVIPQKLGFRRFEMKNRIMHLNGKRIVFRGINRHEFNVRRGRSITKEDMMWDIRFLKRHNINAVRTCHYPDQSLWYELCDEYGIYLIDEANLESHGSWQKMGAIEPSWNVPGNLPEWKDCVVDRAKSVLERDKNHPSVLIWSCGNESYAGEDILAMADFFRDRDPGRLVHYEGVFHNRAYDNISDMESRMYATAADVSEYLSGDPKKPFVLCEYMHAMGNSLGGMHKYTNLEDQYDMYQGGFIWDYMDQSLMKKDAYGKEHMTYGGDFKDRPTDYSFCGNGIVYADRTESPKAQEVKYLYQDIRLTPDLNGVTIENRRLFKDTSDLEFVYTVLKDGELVFEKSIDANVDPLKSQYAPVDIPKFTEPGEYVHQVSALLKEDTLWADAGFELSFGEHVFVVEGKTKESVQESFKVIYGDVNIGVIGEGFRILFSRQEGSIVSLVYDGKEWVGRPLMPVYWRATTDNDKGNKFSVNSSVWYGAGRFFRYDNKDCQVEEGDGFIKVSYLYELSTVPKSSTKVTYIVDGKGSILVKAVYQGQKGLPQLPAFGLRLITPDALKTFAWYGKGPEENYCDRNQGARLGIYKDTPENNLSRYLVPQECGNRTEVRWLKVSDMEGHSIGFRAVNQPFDASVLPYMAEELESATHREDLPLVRYTVVNILGAMRGIGGDDSWGAPVHPEYCISGENELITEFMIEKR
;
A
#
# COMPACT_ATOMS: atom_id res chain seq x y z
N MET A 1 25.38 -39.19 5.38
CA MET A 1 24.94 -40.07 4.28
C MET A 1 24.03 -39.20 3.42
N GLU A 2 24.39 -38.93 2.17
CA GLU A 2 23.46 -38.28 1.23
C GLU A 2 22.20 -39.15 1.15
N LEU A 3 21.03 -38.57 1.47
CA LEU A 3 19.75 -39.24 1.29
C LEU A 3 19.48 -39.30 -0.22
N LYS A 4 19.81 -40.45 -0.83
CA LYS A 4 19.69 -40.65 -2.29
C LYS A 4 18.29 -41.07 -2.76
N THR A 5 17.34 -41.18 -1.85
CA THR A 5 15.98 -41.65 -2.16
C THR A 5 14.98 -40.66 -1.59
N PRO A 6 14.14 -40.03 -2.45
CA PRO A 6 13.10 -39.11 -2.01
C PRO A 6 12.05 -39.84 -1.18
N LYS A 7 11.52 -39.19 -0.14
CA LYS A 7 10.50 -39.74 0.76
C LYS A 7 9.43 -38.70 1.04
N LEU A 8 8.16 -39.07 0.86
CA LEU A 8 7.03 -38.18 1.15
C LEU A 8 6.92 -37.80 2.63
N GLU A 9 7.50 -38.59 3.54
CA GLU A 9 7.50 -38.27 4.98
C GLU A 9 8.19 -36.94 5.30
N TRP A 10 9.06 -36.44 4.42
CA TRP A 10 9.71 -35.12 4.59
C TRP A 10 8.71 -33.97 4.58
N LEU A 11 7.57 -34.12 3.89
CA LEU A 11 6.51 -33.10 3.87
C LEU A 11 5.84 -32.89 5.24
N GLU A 12 6.08 -33.76 6.21
CA GLU A 12 5.52 -33.69 7.56
C GLU A 12 6.63 -33.71 8.65
N ASP A 13 7.89 -33.42 8.29
CA ASP A 13 9.03 -33.40 9.23
C ASP A 13 9.78 -32.06 9.15
N PRO A 14 9.56 -31.12 10.10
CA PRO A 14 10.18 -29.78 10.05
C PRO A 14 11.70 -29.81 10.24
N GLN A 15 12.28 -30.96 10.63
CA GLN A 15 13.74 -31.13 10.68
C GLN A 15 14.36 -31.38 9.30
N ILE A 16 13.55 -31.70 8.29
CA ILE A 16 13.99 -31.98 6.91
C ILE A 16 13.36 -30.97 5.98
N PHE A 17 13.88 -29.75 6.01
CA PHE A 17 13.44 -28.63 5.15
C PHE A 17 14.34 -28.46 3.90
N ALA A 18 15.53 -29.09 3.88
CA ALA A 18 16.46 -29.02 2.77
C ALA A 18 17.27 -30.33 2.64
N VAL A 19 17.34 -30.89 1.42
CA VAL A 19 18.18 -32.06 1.11
C VAL A 19 19.03 -31.75 -0.11
N ASN A 20 20.36 -31.79 0.06
CA ASN A 20 21.37 -31.44 -0.94
C ASN A 20 21.30 -30.00 -1.48
N ARG A 21 20.52 -29.12 -0.85
CA ARG A 21 20.48 -27.69 -1.18
C ARG A 21 21.82 -27.05 -0.85
N ILE A 22 22.34 -26.22 -1.75
CA ILE A 22 23.54 -25.42 -1.53
C ILE A 22 23.27 -24.41 -0.40
N PRO A 23 24.21 -24.18 0.53
CA PRO A 23 24.07 -23.13 1.53
C PRO A 23 23.83 -21.77 0.89
N ALA A 24 22.96 -20.94 1.50
CA ALA A 24 22.70 -19.59 1.04
C ALA A 24 24.00 -18.76 0.98
N HIS A 25 24.09 -17.92 -0.06
CA HIS A 25 25.20 -17.03 -0.35
C HIS A 25 24.67 -15.73 -0.95
N SER A 26 25.52 -14.71 -1.11
CA SER A 26 25.10 -13.45 -1.71
C SER A 26 24.66 -13.61 -3.16
N ASP A 27 23.71 -12.79 -3.58
CA ASP A 27 23.08 -12.82 -4.91
C ASP A 27 23.94 -12.20 -6.04
N HIS A 28 25.22 -11.98 -5.77
CA HIS A 28 26.14 -11.32 -6.67
C HIS A 28 26.23 -12.02 -8.03
N CYS A 29 26.32 -11.22 -9.09
CA CYS A 29 26.60 -11.71 -10.44
C CYS A 29 28.11 -11.77 -10.70
N TYR A 30 28.51 -12.72 -11.53
CA TYR A 30 29.90 -12.93 -11.95
C TYR A 30 29.99 -13.22 -13.45
N TYR A 31 31.12 -12.86 -14.06
CA TYR A 31 31.32 -12.89 -15.51
C TYR A 31 32.71 -13.42 -15.86
N GLU A 32 32.90 -14.05 -17.02
CA GLU A 32 34.23 -14.57 -17.42
C GLU A 32 35.13 -13.48 -18.00
N SER A 33 34.57 -12.30 -18.30
CA SER A 33 35.34 -11.18 -18.84
C SER A 33 34.77 -9.82 -18.41
N ALA A 34 35.64 -8.80 -18.44
CA ALA A 34 35.23 -7.41 -18.20
C ALA A 34 34.20 -6.91 -19.23
N LYS A 35 34.21 -7.45 -20.44
CA LYS A 35 33.25 -7.09 -21.49
C LYS A 35 31.85 -7.58 -21.14
N GLU A 36 31.72 -8.84 -20.71
CA GLU A 36 30.43 -9.40 -20.26
C GLU A 36 29.91 -8.65 -19.03
N ALA A 37 30.78 -8.37 -18.06
CA ALA A 37 30.43 -7.58 -16.88
C ALA A 37 29.89 -6.19 -17.24
N GLN A 38 30.47 -5.51 -18.24
CA GLN A 38 29.99 -4.22 -18.73
C GLN A 38 28.62 -4.33 -19.44
N GLN A 39 28.33 -5.46 -20.08
CA GLN A 39 27.06 -5.70 -20.76
C GLN A 39 25.96 -6.11 -19.78
N GLY A 40 26.30 -6.63 -18.60
CA GLY A 40 25.34 -7.14 -17.61
C GLY A 40 24.70 -8.47 -18.02
N GLU A 41 25.25 -9.16 -19.02
CA GLU A 41 24.74 -10.44 -19.52
C GLU A 41 25.66 -11.57 -19.03
N MET A 42 25.20 -12.32 -18.03
CA MET A 42 25.96 -13.42 -17.46
C MET A 42 25.88 -14.65 -18.37
N GLY A 43 26.85 -14.82 -19.26
CA GLY A 43 26.90 -15.95 -20.19
C GLY A 43 26.95 -17.33 -19.49
N LEU A 44 27.37 -17.36 -18.23
CA LEU A 44 27.37 -18.55 -17.36
C LEU A 44 26.00 -18.88 -16.76
N ARG A 45 24.92 -18.19 -17.15
CA ARG A 45 23.55 -18.42 -16.69
C ARG A 45 22.62 -18.60 -17.89
N GLN A 46 21.86 -19.69 -17.86
CA GLN A 46 20.88 -20.06 -18.88
C GLN A 46 19.49 -20.14 -18.24
N SER A 47 18.56 -19.29 -18.69
CA SER A 47 17.17 -19.34 -18.22
C SER A 47 16.48 -20.64 -18.66
N LEU A 48 15.71 -21.22 -17.76
CA LEU A 48 14.78 -22.32 -18.03
C LEU A 48 13.30 -21.87 -18.01
N ASN A 49 13.04 -20.57 -17.90
CA ASN A 49 11.69 -20.02 -17.97
C ASN A 49 11.02 -20.33 -19.33
N GLY A 50 9.69 -20.25 -19.33
CA GLY A 50 8.84 -20.50 -20.49
C GLY A 50 7.90 -21.66 -20.25
N ILE A 51 7.53 -22.35 -21.32
CA ILE A 51 6.51 -23.40 -21.28
C ILE A 51 7.13 -24.74 -20.89
N TRP A 52 6.59 -25.34 -19.83
CA TRP A 52 6.96 -26.67 -19.34
C TRP A 52 5.83 -27.66 -19.58
N LYS A 53 6.16 -28.95 -19.67
CA LYS A 53 5.17 -30.03 -19.60
C LYS A 53 4.65 -30.13 -18.17
N PHE A 54 3.36 -30.39 -18.02
CA PHE A 54 2.72 -30.36 -16.71
C PHE A 54 1.63 -31.42 -16.54
N SER A 55 1.60 -32.02 -15.34
CA SER A 55 0.50 -32.86 -14.86
C SER A 55 0.08 -32.40 -13.46
N TYR A 56 -1.20 -32.51 -13.15
CA TYR A 56 -1.80 -32.06 -11.89
C TYR A 56 -2.53 -33.21 -11.22
N ALA A 57 -2.33 -33.36 -9.91
CA ALA A 57 -3.04 -34.32 -9.07
C ALA A 57 -3.60 -33.64 -7.81
N ASP A 58 -4.78 -34.06 -7.35
CA ASP A 58 -5.43 -33.47 -6.18
C ASP A 58 -4.71 -33.80 -4.85
N HIS A 59 -3.95 -34.89 -4.82
CA HIS A 59 -3.20 -35.35 -3.64
C HIS A 59 -2.06 -36.31 -4.00
N PRO A 60 -1.09 -36.56 -3.08
CA PRO A 60 0.15 -37.29 -3.38
C PRO A 60 -0.05 -38.72 -3.91
N GLU A 61 -1.06 -39.45 -3.46
CA GLU A 61 -1.32 -40.83 -3.92
C GLU A 61 -1.76 -40.92 -5.40
N LYS A 62 -2.19 -39.81 -6.00
CA LYS A 62 -2.64 -39.74 -7.40
C LYS A 62 -1.61 -39.12 -8.35
N ARG A 63 -0.47 -38.69 -7.84
CA ARG A 63 0.57 -38.06 -8.67
C ARG A 63 1.19 -39.07 -9.63
N GLU A 64 1.80 -38.57 -10.69
CA GLU A 64 2.52 -39.41 -11.67
C GLU A 64 3.87 -39.86 -11.10
N GLU A 65 3.89 -40.83 -10.17
CA GLU A 65 5.07 -41.14 -9.33
C GLU A 65 6.38 -41.39 -10.08
N ARG A 66 6.32 -41.82 -11.36
CA ARG A 66 7.48 -42.19 -12.18
C ARG A 66 7.81 -41.18 -13.27
N PHE A 67 7.18 -40.00 -13.27
CA PHE A 67 7.32 -38.99 -14.32
C PHE A 67 8.75 -38.49 -14.52
N TYR A 68 9.59 -38.61 -13.49
CA TYR A 68 11.01 -38.22 -13.54
C TYR A 68 11.88 -39.17 -14.36
N GLU A 69 11.40 -40.39 -14.69
CA GLU A 69 12.17 -41.36 -15.48
C GLU A 69 12.35 -40.89 -16.93
N VAL A 70 13.54 -41.13 -17.51
CA VAL A 70 13.92 -40.62 -18.84
C VAL A 70 12.98 -41.10 -19.95
N ASP A 71 12.49 -42.34 -19.86
CA ASP A 71 11.64 -42.96 -20.88
C ASP A 71 10.14 -42.94 -20.51
N PHE A 72 9.75 -42.15 -19.50
CA PHE A 72 8.35 -42.05 -19.10
C PHE A 72 7.49 -41.39 -20.21
N PRO A 73 6.36 -42.01 -20.62
CA PRO A 73 5.51 -41.46 -21.65
C PRO A 73 4.68 -40.26 -21.15
N MET A 74 4.83 -39.10 -21.79
CA MET A 74 4.19 -37.84 -21.39
C MET A 74 3.08 -37.38 -22.36
N ASP A 75 2.51 -38.31 -23.13
CA ASP A 75 1.46 -37.99 -24.12
C ASP A 75 0.20 -37.36 -23.50
N HIS A 76 -0.03 -37.61 -22.21
CA HIS A 76 -1.15 -37.07 -21.44
C HIS A 76 -0.83 -35.77 -20.68
N PHE A 77 0.44 -35.32 -20.68
CA PHE A 77 0.83 -34.08 -20.01
C PHE A 77 0.34 -32.87 -20.80
N GLY A 78 -0.23 -31.90 -20.07
CA GLY A 78 -0.51 -30.56 -20.57
C GLY A 78 0.75 -29.70 -20.58
N THR A 79 0.54 -28.39 -20.51
CA THR A 79 1.61 -27.39 -20.41
C THR A 79 1.28 -26.32 -19.39
N ILE A 80 2.30 -25.69 -18.84
CA ILE A 80 2.20 -24.57 -17.89
C ILE A 80 3.31 -23.53 -18.15
N GLU A 81 3.04 -22.26 -17.88
CA GLU A 81 4.05 -21.19 -17.92
C GLU A 81 4.84 -21.17 -16.60
N VAL A 82 6.17 -21.09 -16.71
CA VAL A 82 7.11 -20.92 -15.59
C VAL A 82 7.94 -19.65 -15.85
N PRO A 83 8.01 -18.69 -14.91
CA PRO A 83 7.31 -18.69 -13.62
C PRO A 83 5.80 -18.43 -13.73
N GLY A 84 5.03 -19.03 -12.81
CA GLY A 84 3.60 -18.81 -12.67
C GLY A 84 2.93 -19.72 -11.63
N HIS A 85 1.84 -19.24 -11.04
CA HIS A 85 1.04 -20.02 -10.08
C HIS A 85 0.17 -21.05 -10.78
N ILE A 86 0.07 -22.26 -10.23
CA ILE A 86 -0.76 -23.36 -10.73
C ILE A 86 -2.22 -22.90 -10.87
N GLU A 87 -2.71 -22.21 -9.85
CA GLU A 87 -4.09 -21.73 -9.75
C GLU A 87 -4.48 -20.73 -10.84
N LEU A 88 -3.52 -19.91 -11.27
CA LEU A 88 -3.73 -18.90 -12.32
C LEU A 88 -3.50 -19.46 -13.73
N ASN A 89 -2.99 -20.68 -13.84
CA ASN A 89 -2.81 -21.41 -15.11
C ASN A 89 -3.94 -22.43 -15.38
N GLY A 90 -5.06 -22.33 -14.66
CA GLY A 90 -6.28 -23.11 -14.94
C GLY A 90 -6.39 -24.45 -14.22
N TYR A 91 -5.51 -24.72 -13.26
CA TYR A 91 -5.56 -25.91 -12.40
C TYR A 91 -5.90 -25.51 -10.96
N GLY A 92 -6.34 -26.45 -10.12
CA GLY A 92 -6.63 -26.15 -8.71
C GLY A 92 -7.64 -24.99 -8.51
N GLN A 93 -7.49 -24.29 -7.40
CA GLN A 93 -8.41 -23.25 -6.97
C GLN A 93 -7.67 -22.20 -6.12
N CYS A 94 -7.83 -20.92 -6.47
CA CYS A 94 -7.36 -19.79 -5.66
C CYS A 94 -8.14 -19.78 -4.33
N GLN A 95 -7.47 -19.46 -3.23
CA GLN A 95 -8.08 -19.32 -1.91
C GLN A 95 -7.48 -18.11 -1.22
N TYR A 96 -8.31 -17.29 -0.59
CA TYR A 96 -7.86 -16.19 0.26
C TYR A 96 -8.32 -16.41 1.70
N ILE A 97 -7.39 -16.30 2.64
CA ILE A 97 -7.57 -16.47 4.09
C ILE A 97 -6.57 -15.57 4.81
N ASN A 98 -7.01 -15.03 5.95
CA ASN A 98 -6.22 -14.23 6.87
C ASN A 98 -5.58 -15.16 7.92
N THR A 99 -6.23 -15.31 9.08
CA THR A 99 -5.67 -16.05 10.25
C THR A 99 -5.93 -17.55 10.23
N MET A 100 -6.88 -18.02 9.41
CA MET A 100 -7.28 -19.43 9.40
C MET A 100 -6.34 -20.23 8.52
N TYR A 101 -5.89 -21.40 8.98
CA TYR A 101 -5.26 -22.34 8.06
C TYR A 101 -6.25 -22.85 6.99
N PRO A 102 -5.78 -23.16 5.77
CA PRO A 102 -6.61 -23.57 4.64
C PRO A 102 -7.56 -24.76 4.88
N TRP A 103 -7.22 -25.62 5.84
CA TRP A 103 -7.93 -26.86 6.19
C TRP A 103 -8.84 -26.71 7.41
N ASP A 104 -9.03 -25.50 7.94
CA ASP A 104 -9.90 -25.28 9.09
C ASP A 104 -11.34 -25.77 8.83
N GLY A 105 -11.87 -26.57 9.76
CA GLY A 105 -13.15 -27.23 9.62
C GLY A 105 -13.23 -28.33 8.55
N LEU A 106 -12.15 -28.60 7.80
CA LEU A 106 -12.09 -29.58 6.71
C LEU A 106 -11.28 -30.82 7.09
N ALA A 107 -10.17 -30.65 7.82
CA ALA A 107 -9.32 -31.73 8.30
C ALA A 107 -8.91 -31.54 9.76
N ASP A 108 -8.91 -32.63 10.53
CA ASP A 108 -8.46 -32.66 11.93
C ASP A 108 -6.96 -32.96 11.99
N ILE A 109 -6.14 -31.96 11.67
CA ILE A 109 -4.68 -32.03 11.66
C ILE A 109 -4.06 -30.93 12.53
N ARG A 110 -2.83 -31.19 12.99
CA ARG A 110 -2.01 -30.26 13.79
C ARG A 110 -0.59 -30.24 13.23
N PRO A 111 0.21 -29.20 13.52
CA PRO A 111 1.60 -29.20 13.11
C PRO A 111 2.31 -30.48 13.59
N PRO A 112 3.19 -31.10 12.77
CA PRO A 112 3.59 -30.69 11.42
C PRO A 112 2.80 -31.35 10.26
N PHE A 113 1.68 -32.02 10.53
CA PHE A 113 1.00 -32.88 9.57
C PHE A 113 0.27 -32.10 8.45
N THR A 114 0.04 -32.76 7.32
CA THR A 114 -0.70 -32.22 6.15
C THR A 114 -1.98 -33.00 5.88
N ASP A 115 -2.92 -32.42 5.13
CA ASP A 115 -4.11 -33.14 4.66
C ASP A 115 -3.75 -34.06 3.48
N LYS A 116 -3.64 -35.36 3.75
CA LYS A 116 -3.26 -36.37 2.74
C LYS A 116 -4.29 -36.56 1.63
N GLN A 117 -5.52 -36.08 1.80
CA GLN A 117 -6.58 -36.18 0.80
C GLN A 117 -6.74 -34.88 0.00
N ASN A 118 -6.15 -33.78 0.47
CA ASN A 118 -6.21 -32.45 -0.15
C ASN A 118 -4.84 -31.74 -0.05
N ASN A 119 -3.84 -32.32 -0.70
CA ASN A 119 -2.52 -31.72 -0.87
C ASN A 119 -2.13 -31.77 -2.36
N PRO A 120 -2.63 -30.81 -3.16
CA PRO A 120 -2.38 -30.78 -4.60
C PRO A 120 -0.90 -30.89 -4.98
N VAL A 121 -0.63 -31.62 -6.06
CA VAL A 121 0.71 -31.88 -6.57
C VAL A 121 0.81 -31.48 -8.03
N GLY A 122 1.83 -30.69 -8.36
CA GLY A 122 2.20 -30.33 -9.74
C GLY A 122 3.47 -31.06 -10.17
N SER A 123 3.38 -31.85 -11.24
CA SER A 123 4.53 -32.54 -11.85
C SER A 123 4.97 -31.78 -13.10
N TYR A 124 6.12 -31.11 -13.04
CA TYR A 124 6.69 -30.27 -14.09
C TYR A 124 7.84 -30.98 -14.80
N VAL A 125 7.89 -30.90 -16.14
CA VAL A 125 9.00 -31.44 -16.93
C VAL A 125 9.48 -30.44 -17.98
N ARG A 126 10.79 -30.26 -18.05
CA ARG A 126 11.46 -29.47 -19.08
C ARG A 126 12.67 -30.20 -19.63
N ASP A 127 12.68 -30.41 -20.93
CA ASP A 127 13.88 -30.82 -21.65
C ASP A 127 14.69 -29.59 -22.05
N PHE A 128 16.01 -29.63 -21.87
CA PHE A 128 16.93 -28.53 -22.18
C PHE A 128 18.28 -29.05 -22.67
N GLU A 129 19.01 -28.22 -23.41
CA GLU A 129 20.42 -28.46 -23.77
C GLU A 129 21.25 -27.35 -23.14
N LEU A 130 22.42 -27.70 -22.60
CA LEU A 130 23.32 -26.71 -22.04
C LEU A 130 23.81 -25.78 -23.13
N GLU A 131 23.73 -24.48 -22.87
CA GLU A 131 24.39 -23.49 -23.71
C GLU A 131 25.92 -23.64 -23.62
N ALA A 132 26.60 -23.30 -24.72
CA ALA A 132 28.04 -23.53 -24.87
C ALA A 132 28.90 -22.99 -23.70
N PRO A 133 28.64 -21.81 -23.11
CA PRO A 133 29.46 -21.31 -22.00
C PRO A 133 29.37 -22.15 -20.72
N LEU A 134 28.30 -22.93 -20.54
CA LEU A 134 28.08 -23.74 -19.34
C LEU A 134 28.78 -25.12 -19.43
N MET A 135 29.19 -25.55 -20.62
CA MET A 135 29.82 -26.86 -20.83
C MET A 135 31.20 -26.95 -20.15
N ASP A 136 31.62 -28.17 -19.79
CA ASP A 136 32.92 -28.48 -19.17
C ASP A 136 33.23 -27.77 -17.82
N LYS A 137 32.20 -27.25 -17.15
CA LYS A 137 32.26 -26.61 -15.83
C LYS A 137 31.52 -27.44 -14.78
N ARG A 138 31.41 -26.93 -13.55
CA ARG A 138 30.43 -27.44 -12.57
C ARG A 138 29.11 -26.71 -12.80
N GLN A 139 28.02 -27.45 -12.95
CA GLN A 139 26.69 -26.90 -13.22
C GLN A 139 25.77 -27.04 -12.01
N PHE A 140 24.95 -26.02 -11.83
CA PHE A 140 23.96 -25.90 -10.78
C PHE A 140 22.63 -25.49 -11.39
N ILE A 141 21.55 -25.82 -10.71
CA ILE A 141 20.22 -25.30 -11.01
C ILE A 141 19.73 -24.46 -9.82
N SER A 142 19.13 -23.31 -10.11
CA SER A 142 18.56 -22.41 -9.11
C SER A 142 17.07 -22.22 -9.38
N PHE A 143 16.28 -22.42 -8.33
CA PHE A 143 14.86 -22.09 -8.27
C PHE A 143 14.68 -20.89 -7.35
N GLN A 144 14.26 -19.74 -7.90
CA GLN A 144 14.20 -18.48 -7.16
C GLN A 144 12.95 -18.36 -6.25
N GLY A 145 11.99 -19.28 -6.38
CA GLY A 145 10.79 -19.33 -5.54
C GLY A 145 9.82 -20.41 -6.00
N VAL A 146 9.51 -21.34 -5.10
CA VAL A 146 8.61 -22.48 -5.35
C VAL A 146 7.70 -22.67 -4.13
N GLU A 147 6.39 -22.54 -4.32
CA GLU A 147 5.40 -22.64 -3.24
C GLU A 147 4.71 -24.02 -3.24
N THR A 148 4.71 -24.82 -2.17
CA THR A 148 5.36 -24.60 -0.86
C THR A 148 6.58 -25.51 -0.62
N ALA A 149 6.60 -26.72 -1.19
CA ALA A 149 7.73 -27.63 -1.09
C ALA A 149 7.92 -28.42 -2.38
N PHE A 150 9.14 -28.83 -2.70
CA PHE A 150 9.40 -29.48 -3.98
C PHE A 150 10.58 -30.44 -4.00
N TYR A 151 10.52 -31.39 -4.93
CA TYR A 151 11.56 -32.38 -5.22
C TYR A 151 12.08 -32.21 -6.64
N VAL A 152 13.38 -32.42 -6.84
CA VAL A 152 14.06 -32.20 -8.12
C VAL A 152 14.76 -33.45 -8.61
N TRP A 153 14.61 -33.76 -9.90
CA TRP A 153 15.37 -34.80 -10.59
C TRP A 153 15.94 -34.28 -11.91
N VAL A 154 17.14 -34.75 -12.25
CA VAL A 154 17.75 -34.54 -13.57
C VAL A 154 18.09 -35.90 -14.16
N ASN A 155 17.60 -36.17 -15.37
CA ASN A 155 17.77 -37.45 -16.07
C ASN A 155 17.43 -38.69 -15.22
N GLY A 156 16.39 -38.58 -14.38
CA GLY A 156 15.94 -39.64 -13.48
C GLY A 156 16.75 -39.79 -12.19
N ILE A 157 17.78 -38.99 -11.98
CA ILE A 157 18.59 -38.97 -10.74
C ILE A 157 18.00 -37.94 -9.79
N PHE A 158 17.71 -38.35 -8.55
CA PHE A 158 17.25 -37.44 -7.50
C PHE A 158 18.36 -36.45 -7.13
N ILE A 159 18.03 -35.16 -7.21
CA ILE A 159 18.96 -34.06 -6.96
C ILE A 159 18.78 -33.53 -5.54
N GLY A 160 17.54 -33.20 -5.14
CA GLY A 160 17.31 -32.60 -3.82
C GLY A 160 15.84 -32.27 -3.52
N TYR A 161 15.64 -31.72 -2.33
CA TYR A 161 14.36 -31.26 -1.78
C TYR A 161 14.54 -29.89 -1.12
N GLY A 162 13.52 -29.04 -1.18
CA GLY A 162 13.50 -27.73 -0.51
C GLY A 162 12.11 -27.29 -0.06
N GLU A 163 12.08 -26.62 1.09
CA GLU A 163 11.01 -25.74 1.59
C GLU A 163 11.52 -24.28 1.65
N ASP A 164 10.70 -23.38 2.19
CA ASP A 164 10.82 -21.91 2.13
C ASP A 164 10.53 -21.36 0.73
N SER A 165 9.28 -20.90 0.57
CA SER A 165 8.74 -20.51 -0.74
C SER A 165 9.43 -19.28 -1.36
N PHE A 166 10.05 -18.41 -0.55
CA PHE A 166 10.46 -17.06 -0.97
C PHE A 166 11.97 -16.84 -1.04
N THR A 167 12.78 -17.84 -0.70
CA THR A 167 14.24 -17.78 -0.88
C THR A 167 14.72 -18.79 -1.93
N PRO A 168 15.87 -18.54 -2.58
CA PRO A 168 16.37 -19.44 -3.60
C PRO A 168 16.71 -20.84 -3.07
N SER A 169 16.41 -21.86 -3.86
CA SER A 169 16.86 -23.23 -3.64
C SER A 169 17.73 -23.71 -4.79
N GLU A 170 19.01 -23.94 -4.49
CA GLU A 170 20.02 -24.28 -5.48
C GLU A 170 20.61 -25.67 -5.27
N PHE A 171 20.96 -26.35 -6.37
CA PHE A 171 21.49 -27.71 -6.32
C PHE A 171 22.57 -27.94 -7.37
N GLU A 172 23.63 -28.66 -7.02
CA GLU A 172 24.64 -29.10 -8.00
C GLU A 172 24.11 -30.26 -8.85
N ILE A 173 24.13 -30.10 -10.18
CA ILE A 173 23.59 -31.07 -11.14
C ILE A 173 24.65 -31.69 -12.06
N THR A 174 25.92 -31.27 -11.96
CA THR A 174 27.06 -31.75 -12.77
C THR A 174 27.05 -33.27 -12.97
N HIS A 175 26.84 -34.02 -11.88
CA HIS A 175 26.92 -35.48 -11.86
C HIS A 175 25.74 -36.19 -12.53
N ALA A 176 24.64 -35.48 -12.79
CA ALA A 176 23.41 -36.02 -13.36
C ALA A 176 23.21 -35.65 -14.83
N LEU A 177 24.02 -34.74 -15.36
CA LEU A 177 23.94 -34.28 -16.74
C LEU A 177 24.54 -35.29 -17.73
N LYS A 178 24.04 -35.26 -18.97
CA LYS A 178 24.54 -36.02 -20.12
C LYS A 178 24.75 -35.11 -21.33
N GLU A 179 25.51 -35.59 -22.31
CA GLU A 179 25.67 -34.88 -23.59
C GLU A 179 24.31 -34.74 -24.32
N GLY A 180 24.09 -33.56 -24.91
CA GLY A 180 22.86 -33.23 -25.63
C GLY A 180 21.69 -32.88 -24.70
N THR A 181 20.49 -33.41 -25.02
CA THR A 181 19.25 -33.07 -24.32
C THR A 181 19.19 -33.70 -22.92
N ASN A 182 19.01 -32.86 -21.92
CA ASN A 182 18.82 -33.21 -20.51
C ASN A 182 17.36 -33.01 -20.11
N ARG A 183 16.84 -33.86 -19.23
CA ARG A 183 15.49 -33.76 -18.70
C ARG A 183 15.52 -33.30 -17.24
N LEU A 184 14.85 -32.19 -16.96
CA LEU A 184 14.54 -31.73 -15.62
C LEU A 184 13.09 -32.14 -15.29
N ALA A 185 12.91 -32.75 -14.12
CA ALA A 185 11.60 -33.07 -13.57
C ALA A 185 11.50 -32.50 -12.15
N VAL A 186 10.38 -31.82 -11.85
CA VAL A 186 10.14 -31.17 -10.56
C VAL A 186 8.75 -31.52 -10.06
N GLU A 187 8.65 -31.99 -8.82
CA GLU A 187 7.38 -32.32 -8.19
C GLU A 187 7.12 -31.33 -7.05
N VAL A 188 6.10 -30.48 -7.22
CA VAL A 188 5.75 -29.41 -6.28
C VAL A 188 4.50 -29.80 -5.50
N TYR A 189 4.55 -29.64 -4.18
CA TYR A 189 3.47 -29.90 -3.25
C TYR A 189 2.93 -28.58 -2.70
N LYS A 190 1.61 -28.41 -2.74
CA LYS A 190 0.93 -27.23 -2.20
C LYS A 190 1.02 -27.16 -0.67
N ARG A 191 1.20 -28.29 0.02
CA ARG A 191 1.26 -28.37 1.49
C ARG A 191 2.46 -29.19 1.96
N SER A 192 3.14 -28.68 2.99
CA SER A 192 4.18 -29.37 3.76
C SER A 192 4.22 -28.85 5.20
N SER A 193 5.22 -29.22 6.00
CA SER A 193 5.48 -28.64 7.32
C SER A 193 5.63 -27.12 7.25
N ALA A 194 6.26 -26.59 6.21
CA ALA A 194 6.40 -25.14 6.00
C ALA A 194 5.06 -24.40 5.91
N SER A 195 3.97 -25.06 5.46
CA SER A 195 2.65 -24.41 5.39
C SER A 195 2.11 -23.97 6.76
N TRP A 196 2.64 -24.49 7.87
CA TRP A 196 2.28 -24.04 9.22
C TRP A 196 2.98 -22.74 9.62
N ILE A 197 4.06 -22.35 8.94
CA ILE A 197 4.86 -21.16 9.20
C ILE A 197 4.91 -20.22 7.97
N GLU A 198 3.98 -20.40 7.03
CA GLU A 198 3.71 -19.55 5.86
C GLU A 198 2.21 -19.19 5.80
N ASP A 199 1.70 -18.71 6.94
CA ASP A 199 0.29 -18.38 7.19
C ASP A 199 -0.04 -16.89 7.02
N GLN A 200 0.70 -16.17 6.17
CA GLN A 200 0.45 -14.75 5.87
C GLN A 200 -0.99 -14.44 5.45
N ASP A 201 -1.49 -13.25 5.77
CA ASP A 201 -2.77 -12.74 5.25
C ASP A 201 -2.71 -12.45 3.74
N PHE A 202 -2.88 -13.49 2.92
CA PHE A 202 -2.79 -13.40 1.46
C PHE A 202 -3.53 -14.52 0.71
N PHE A 203 -3.52 -14.45 -0.62
CA PHE A 203 -3.95 -15.57 -1.46
C PHE A 203 -3.00 -16.76 -1.33
N ARG A 204 -3.52 -17.97 -1.07
CA ARG A 204 -2.76 -19.23 -1.04
C ARG A 204 -2.63 -19.80 -2.46
N PHE A 205 -1.40 -19.78 -2.99
CA PHE A 205 -1.09 -20.34 -4.31
C PHE A 205 -0.21 -21.59 -4.18
N SER A 206 0.28 -22.10 -5.30
CA SER A 206 1.33 -23.12 -5.39
C SER A 206 2.01 -23.08 -6.75
N GLY A 207 3.20 -23.67 -6.84
CA GLY A 207 3.95 -23.80 -8.09
C GLY A 207 5.27 -23.03 -8.10
N ILE A 208 5.94 -23.09 -9.25
CA ILE A 208 7.21 -22.41 -9.51
C ILE A 208 6.89 -20.98 -9.94
N PHE A 209 6.87 -20.03 -9.00
CA PHE A 209 6.33 -18.68 -9.22
C PHE A 209 7.39 -17.59 -9.43
N ARG A 210 8.67 -17.91 -9.24
CA ARG A 210 9.83 -17.09 -9.63
C ARG A 210 10.76 -17.89 -10.56
N ASP A 211 11.77 -17.21 -11.10
CA ASP A 211 12.64 -17.70 -12.15
C ASP A 211 13.32 -19.05 -11.84
N VAL A 212 13.57 -19.83 -12.91
CA VAL A 212 14.41 -21.01 -12.88
C VAL A 212 15.53 -20.85 -13.90
N TYR A 213 16.76 -21.15 -13.51
CA TYR A 213 17.90 -21.13 -14.41
C TYR A 213 18.96 -22.18 -14.05
N VAL A 214 19.72 -22.60 -15.05
CA VAL A 214 20.98 -23.33 -14.85
C VAL A 214 22.11 -22.31 -14.84
N TYR A 215 23.08 -22.48 -13.96
CA TYR A 215 24.30 -21.70 -14.00
C TYR A 215 25.54 -22.60 -13.88
N ALA A 216 26.68 -22.08 -14.30
CA ALA A 216 27.97 -22.74 -14.17
C ALA A 216 28.98 -21.84 -13.47
N ILE A 217 29.78 -22.42 -12.60
CA ILE A 217 30.85 -21.68 -11.92
C ILE A 217 32.19 -21.87 -12.65
N PRO A 218 33.09 -20.87 -12.64
CA PRO A 218 34.46 -21.05 -13.10
C PRO A 218 35.23 -22.07 -12.22
N LYS A 219 36.43 -22.48 -12.66
CA LYS A 219 37.24 -23.46 -11.91
C LYS A 219 37.68 -22.94 -10.55
N CYS A 220 37.96 -21.64 -10.45
CA CYS A 220 38.15 -20.90 -9.22
C CYS A 220 37.03 -19.88 -9.16
N HIS A 221 36.24 -19.90 -8.09
CA HIS A 221 35.00 -19.14 -8.00
C HIS A 221 34.90 -18.49 -6.61
N ILE A 222 34.53 -17.22 -6.56
CA ILE A 222 34.08 -16.58 -5.34
C ILE A 222 32.64 -17.01 -5.09
N GLU A 223 32.45 -17.93 -4.14
CA GLU A 223 31.13 -18.47 -3.82
C GLU A 223 30.29 -17.53 -2.95
N ASP A 224 30.93 -16.64 -2.19
CA ASP A 224 30.23 -15.66 -1.36
C ASP A 224 31.03 -14.36 -1.22
N VAL A 225 30.31 -13.25 -1.19
CA VAL A 225 30.82 -11.89 -1.03
C VAL A 225 30.05 -11.22 0.09
N PHE A 226 30.74 -10.74 1.12
CA PHE A 226 30.18 -9.86 2.15
C PHE A 226 30.92 -8.52 2.17
N ILE A 227 30.22 -7.45 1.82
CA ILE A 227 30.72 -6.06 1.80
C ILE A 227 30.27 -5.33 3.06
N HIS A 228 31.23 -4.74 3.76
CA HIS A 228 31.02 -3.84 4.88
C HIS A 228 31.35 -2.41 4.44
N GLY A 229 30.32 -1.60 4.20
CA GLY A 229 30.42 -0.19 3.85
C GLY A 229 30.04 0.74 5.00
N ASP A 230 30.90 0.84 6.02
CA ASP A 230 30.67 1.66 7.20
C ASP A 230 31.29 3.07 7.05
N VAL A 231 31.16 3.93 8.06
CA VAL A 231 31.70 5.29 8.07
C VAL A 231 32.48 5.57 9.36
N SER A 232 33.40 6.52 9.36
CA SER A 232 34.09 6.95 10.58
C SER A 232 33.13 7.59 11.60
N ASP A 233 33.55 7.68 12.87
CA ASP A 233 32.71 8.21 13.96
C ASP A 233 32.28 9.68 13.79
N ASP A 234 33.00 10.44 12.96
CA ASP A 234 32.68 11.81 12.55
C ASP A 234 31.83 11.88 11.25
N TYR A 235 31.46 10.72 10.70
CA TYR A 235 30.65 10.55 9.50
C TYR A 235 31.24 11.20 8.25
N GLN A 236 32.57 11.25 8.13
CA GLN A 236 33.26 11.84 6.96
C GLN A 236 33.89 10.79 6.05
N ASP A 237 34.61 9.82 6.62
CA ASP A 237 35.38 8.86 5.84
C ASP A 237 34.63 7.54 5.71
N GLY A 238 34.69 6.93 4.53
CA GLY A 238 34.19 5.57 4.31
C GLY A 238 35.17 4.54 4.87
N LEU A 239 34.63 3.51 5.54
CA LEU A 239 35.38 2.37 6.06
C LEU A 239 34.94 1.13 5.29
N PHE A 240 35.77 0.71 4.34
CA PHE A 240 35.49 -0.43 3.49
C PHE A 240 36.19 -1.67 4.00
N ARG A 241 35.47 -2.79 4.05
CA ARG A 241 36.01 -4.15 4.25
C ARG A 241 35.19 -5.15 3.45
N THR A 242 35.84 -6.18 2.92
CA THR A 242 35.19 -7.30 2.22
C THR A 242 35.60 -8.63 2.80
N GLU A 243 34.68 -9.59 2.81
CA GLU A 243 34.97 -10.99 3.09
C GLU A 243 34.61 -11.78 1.84
N LEU A 244 35.62 -12.35 1.18
CA LEU A 244 35.44 -13.21 0.02
C LEU A 244 35.65 -14.65 0.47
N LYS A 245 34.71 -15.52 0.13
CA LYS A 245 34.83 -16.96 0.29
C LYS A 245 34.96 -17.59 -1.09
N LEU A 246 36.01 -18.39 -1.27
CA LEU A 246 36.35 -18.96 -2.57
C LEU A 246 36.30 -20.48 -2.53
N MET A 247 35.99 -21.09 -3.67
CA MET A 247 36.02 -22.54 -3.87
C MET A 247 36.72 -22.92 -5.18
N GLY A 248 37.14 -24.19 -5.28
CA GLY A 248 37.73 -24.77 -6.50
C GLY A 248 39.25 -24.69 -6.56
N ASP A 249 39.79 -24.30 -7.72
CA ASP A 249 41.23 -24.25 -8.00
C ASP A 249 41.90 -22.99 -7.42
N MET A 250 42.61 -23.16 -6.31
CA MET A 250 43.25 -22.06 -5.58
C MET A 250 44.64 -21.63 -6.14
N SER A 251 44.99 -22.00 -7.38
CA SER A 251 46.31 -21.69 -7.97
C SER A 251 46.44 -20.28 -8.57
N GLY A 252 45.39 -19.46 -8.50
CA GLY A 252 45.28 -18.14 -9.12
C GLY A 252 45.61 -16.94 -8.21
N THR A 253 45.23 -15.75 -8.67
CA THR A 253 45.27 -14.50 -7.86
C THR A 253 43.94 -13.77 -7.90
N VAL A 254 43.64 -13.01 -6.85
CA VAL A 254 42.47 -12.12 -6.76
C VAL A 254 42.94 -10.68 -6.53
N SER A 255 42.29 -9.74 -7.19
CA SER A 255 42.51 -8.30 -7.06
C SER A 255 41.17 -7.58 -7.01
N ALA A 256 41.16 -6.33 -6.57
CA ALA A 256 39.94 -5.54 -6.53
C ALA A 256 40.21 -4.07 -6.84
N ILE A 257 39.20 -3.37 -7.38
CA ILE A 257 39.24 -1.93 -7.63
C ILE A 257 37.90 -1.35 -7.19
N LEU A 258 37.94 -0.27 -6.40
CA LEU A 258 36.77 0.52 -6.02
C LEU A 258 36.74 1.80 -6.85
N ARG A 259 35.59 2.08 -7.48
CA ARG A 259 35.36 3.26 -8.31
C ARG A 259 34.20 4.10 -7.77
N ASP A 260 34.29 5.40 -7.99
CA ASP A 260 33.20 6.33 -7.74
C ASP A 260 32.15 6.28 -8.87
N ARG A 261 31.05 7.04 -8.72
CA ARG A 261 29.94 7.05 -9.68
C ARG A 261 30.34 7.53 -11.08
N ASP A 262 31.42 8.29 -11.20
CA ASP A 262 31.96 8.78 -12.48
C ASP A 262 32.95 7.77 -13.11
N GLY A 263 33.17 6.62 -12.46
CA GLY A 263 34.07 5.56 -12.91
C GLY A 263 35.54 5.82 -12.55
N LYS A 264 35.85 6.83 -11.73
CA LYS A 264 37.22 7.11 -11.32
C LYS A 264 37.62 6.17 -10.18
N GLU A 265 38.83 5.63 -10.29
CA GLU A 265 39.43 4.79 -9.26
C GLU A 265 39.63 5.57 -7.96
N VAL A 266 39.08 5.02 -6.88
CA VAL A 266 39.20 5.53 -5.51
C VAL A 266 40.30 4.78 -4.77
N VAL A 267 40.30 3.45 -4.87
CA VAL A 267 41.30 2.54 -4.31
C VAL A 267 41.45 1.33 -5.23
N SER A 268 42.68 0.83 -5.36
CA SER A 268 42.99 -0.46 -5.97
C SER A 268 43.78 -1.32 -4.99
N TRP A 269 43.51 -2.62 -5.01
CA TRP A 269 44.26 -3.63 -4.27
C TRP A 269 45.03 -4.51 -5.26
N GLU A 270 46.33 -4.61 -5.03
CA GLU A 270 47.23 -5.47 -5.80
C GLU A 270 46.80 -6.93 -5.72
N ALA A 271 47.15 -7.70 -6.76
CA ALA A 271 46.82 -9.11 -6.83
C ALA A 271 47.47 -9.92 -5.69
N VAL A 272 46.67 -10.68 -4.96
CA VAL A 272 47.10 -11.61 -3.92
C VAL A 272 46.78 -13.05 -4.31
N SER A 273 47.57 -14.00 -3.82
CA SER A 273 47.29 -15.43 -4.06
C SER A 273 45.92 -15.82 -3.52
N VAL A 274 45.17 -16.59 -4.31
CA VAL A 274 43.88 -17.14 -3.90
C VAL A 274 44.05 -18.09 -2.71
N ASN A 275 43.17 -17.96 -1.73
CA ASN A 275 42.96 -18.89 -0.61
C ASN A 275 41.45 -19.07 -0.41
N GLU A 276 41.03 -19.98 0.47
CA GLU A 276 39.61 -20.19 0.81
C GLU A 276 38.91 -18.92 1.33
N SER A 277 39.67 -18.00 1.92
CA SER A 277 39.18 -16.70 2.37
C SER A 277 40.17 -15.59 2.03
N VAL A 278 39.65 -14.50 1.47
CA VAL A 278 40.41 -13.28 1.16
C VAL A 278 39.64 -12.05 1.65
N GLU A 279 40.37 -11.06 2.14
CA GLU A 279 39.81 -9.80 2.62
C GLU A 279 40.56 -8.61 2.00
N PHE A 280 39.79 -7.62 1.53
CA PHE A 280 40.30 -6.29 1.19
C PHE A 280 39.69 -5.24 2.11
N SER A 281 40.50 -4.27 2.54
CA SER A 281 40.04 -3.14 3.35
C SER A 281 40.74 -1.84 2.97
N ALA A 282 40.03 -0.73 3.15
CA ALA A 282 40.56 0.62 2.96
C ALA A 282 39.75 1.66 3.71
N ARG A 283 40.39 2.82 3.97
CA ARG A 283 39.73 4.03 4.43
C ARG A 283 39.64 5.03 3.28
N ILE A 284 38.43 5.49 2.98
CA ILE A 284 38.12 6.40 1.89
C ILE A 284 37.89 7.79 2.46
N ALA A 285 38.84 8.71 2.26
CA ALA A 285 38.74 10.05 2.81
C ALA A 285 37.58 10.85 2.18
N ASN A 286 36.74 11.48 2.99
CA ASN A 286 35.56 12.27 2.55
C ASN A 286 34.65 11.47 1.58
N ALA A 287 34.22 10.28 1.99
CA ALA A 287 33.37 9.45 1.15
C ALA A 287 31.98 10.07 0.97
N HIS A 288 31.39 9.87 -0.21
CA HIS A 288 29.98 10.16 -0.43
C HIS A 288 29.14 9.09 0.28
N LEU A 289 28.27 9.52 1.19
CA LEU A 289 27.45 8.61 1.98
C LEU A 289 26.14 8.28 1.26
N TRP A 290 25.71 7.03 1.39
CA TRP A 290 24.41 6.57 0.92
C TRP A 290 23.30 6.95 1.89
N SER A 291 22.15 7.37 1.35
CA SER A 291 20.90 7.62 2.06
C SER A 291 19.72 7.54 1.09
N GLY A 292 18.48 7.57 1.61
CA GLY A 292 17.27 7.64 0.79
C GLY A 292 17.12 8.94 -0.01
N GLU A 293 17.78 10.02 0.43
CA GLU A 293 17.79 11.33 -0.23
C GLU A 293 18.89 11.46 -1.28
N ASN A 294 20.04 10.82 -1.03
CA ASN A 294 21.18 10.75 -1.92
C ASN A 294 21.67 9.30 -1.98
N PRO A 295 21.13 8.48 -2.90
CA PRO A 295 21.49 7.06 -3.04
C PRO A 295 22.84 6.91 -3.78
N TYR A 296 23.90 7.50 -3.23
CA TYR A 296 25.24 7.43 -3.85
C TYR A 296 25.80 6.01 -3.74
N GLN A 297 26.15 5.41 -4.88
CA GLN A 297 26.74 4.08 -4.95
C GLN A 297 28.14 4.14 -5.60
N TYR A 298 29.09 3.45 -4.97
CA TYR A 298 30.38 3.10 -5.54
C TYR A 298 30.29 1.75 -6.25
N GLU A 299 31.24 1.47 -7.14
CA GLU A 299 31.37 0.19 -7.84
C GLU A 299 32.66 -0.51 -7.42
N LEU A 300 32.53 -1.67 -6.78
CA LEU A 300 33.62 -2.60 -6.51
C LEU A 300 33.70 -3.62 -7.64
N ILE A 301 34.85 -3.70 -8.31
CA ILE A 301 35.17 -4.73 -9.30
C ILE A 301 36.20 -5.68 -8.71
N ILE A 302 35.83 -6.94 -8.48
CA ILE A 302 36.73 -8.01 -8.04
C ILE A 302 37.12 -8.83 -9.27
N VAL A 303 38.41 -9.15 -9.42
CA VAL A 303 38.93 -9.89 -10.58
C VAL A 303 39.78 -11.07 -10.11
N LEU A 304 39.41 -12.27 -10.56
CA LEU A 304 40.19 -13.49 -10.40
C LEU A 304 40.96 -13.82 -11.68
N THR A 305 42.20 -14.24 -11.50
CA THR A 305 43.05 -14.75 -12.58
C THR A 305 43.58 -16.14 -12.27
N ASP A 306 43.84 -16.93 -13.31
CA ASP A 306 44.51 -18.22 -13.17
C ASP A 306 46.03 -18.08 -12.91
N SER A 307 46.73 -19.21 -12.76
CA SER A 307 48.19 -19.26 -12.57
C SER A 307 49.00 -18.70 -13.75
N GLN A 308 48.37 -18.46 -14.91
CA GLN A 308 48.97 -17.89 -16.12
C GLN A 308 48.65 -16.39 -16.26
N GLY A 309 47.84 -15.82 -15.36
CA GLY A 309 47.42 -14.42 -15.35
C GLY A 309 46.23 -14.14 -16.28
N ASN A 310 45.51 -15.15 -16.76
CA ASN A 310 44.29 -14.95 -17.54
C ASN A 310 43.12 -14.67 -16.60
N VAL A 311 42.27 -13.69 -16.94
CA VAL A 311 41.02 -13.44 -16.20
C VAL A 311 40.09 -14.64 -16.32
N THR A 312 39.54 -15.07 -15.19
CA THR A 312 38.62 -16.23 -15.09
C THR A 312 37.28 -15.85 -14.48
N GLU A 313 37.23 -14.78 -13.68
CA GLU A 313 36.00 -14.28 -13.09
C GLU A 313 36.14 -12.77 -12.81
N VAL A 314 35.05 -12.04 -13.05
CA VAL A 314 34.88 -10.61 -12.76
C VAL A 314 33.55 -10.43 -12.04
N ILE A 315 33.58 -9.82 -10.87
CA ILE A 315 32.40 -9.55 -10.04
C ILE A 315 32.24 -8.04 -9.84
N PRO A 316 31.28 -7.40 -10.51
CA PRO A 316 30.86 -6.04 -10.19
C PRO A 316 29.86 -6.06 -9.02
N GLN A 317 30.10 -5.23 -8.01
CA GLN A 317 29.21 -5.03 -6.87
C GLN A 317 29.03 -3.54 -6.61
N LYS A 318 27.77 -3.11 -6.48
CA LYS A 318 27.46 -1.77 -6.01
C LYS A 318 27.53 -1.75 -4.48
N LEU A 319 28.02 -0.65 -3.92
CA LEU A 319 28.04 -0.46 -2.47
C LEU A 319 27.75 0.99 -2.10
N GLY A 320 27.10 1.19 -0.96
CA GLY A 320 26.88 2.50 -0.36
C GLY A 320 27.54 2.58 1.02
N PHE A 321 28.32 3.63 1.28
CA PHE A 321 28.85 3.88 2.62
C PHE A 321 27.75 4.48 3.50
N ARG A 322 27.35 3.79 4.56
CA ARG A 322 26.38 4.29 5.53
C ARG A 322 26.59 3.66 6.90
N ARG A 323 26.23 4.40 7.95
CA ARG A 323 26.12 3.85 9.31
C ARG A 323 24.70 4.00 9.81
N PHE A 324 24.09 2.87 10.16
CA PHE A 324 22.81 2.82 10.85
C PHE A 324 23.06 2.28 12.26
N GLU A 325 22.62 3.01 13.28
CA GLU A 325 22.98 2.70 14.66
C GLU A 325 21.97 3.24 15.67
N MET A 326 21.96 2.64 16.85
CA MET A 326 21.19 3.12 17.99
C MET A 326 22.07 4.05 18.86
N LYS A 327 21.74 5.34 18.90
CA LYS A 327 22.40 6.32 19.81
C LYS A 327 21.40 6.85 20.81
N ASN A 328 21.71 6.67 22.10
CA ASN A 328 20.86 7.13 23.21
C ASN A 328 19.38 6.70 23.06
N ARG A 329 19.14 5.46 22.63
CA ARG A 329 17.81 4.87 22.37
C ARG A 329 17.06 5.44 21.14
N ILE A 330 17.75 6.13 20.23
CA ILE A 330 17.18 6.68 19.00
C ILE A 330 17.96 6.13 17.80
N MET A 331 17.26 5.73 16.73
CA MET A 331 17.91 5.22 15.53
C MET A 331 18.46 6.39 14.72
N HIS A 332 19.68 6.25 14.24
CA HIS A 332 20.35 7.25 13.45
C HIS A 332 20.87 6.64 12.15
N LEU A 333 20.72 7.37 11.05
CA LEU A 333 21.43 7.13 9.80
C LEU A 333 22.47 8.24 9.63
N ASN A 334 23.73 7.88 9.46
CA ASN A 334 24.84 8.81 9.27
C ASN A 334 24.84 9.96 10.30
N GLY A 335 24.52 9.64 11.56
CA GLY A 335 24.50 10.60 12.67
C GLY A 335 23.27 11.50 12.76
N LYS A 336 22.24 11.27 11.93
CA LYS A 336 20.96 12.00 11.97
C LYS A 336 19.83 11.06 12.40
N ARG A 337 18.93 11.54 13.27
CA ARG A 337 17.71 10.81 13.64
C ARG A 337 16.91 10.51 12.37
N ILE A 338 16.54 9.24 12.19
CA ILE A 338 15.67 8.81 11.09
C ILE A 338 14.24 8.65 11.58
N VAL A 339 13.27 8.86 10.69
CA VAL A 339 11.86 8.56 10.91
C VAL A 339 11.37 7.82 9.68
N PHE A 340 10.84 6.62 9.88
CA PHE A 340 10.28 5.80 8.83
C PHE A 340 8.90 6.33 8.46
N ARG A 341 8.78 6.88 7.25
CA ARG A 341 7.53 7.22 6.60
C ARG A 341 7.25 6.11 5.60
N GLY A 342 6.93 4.95 6.17
CA GLY A 342 6.99 3.68 5.48
C GLY A 342 5.64 3.14 5.02
N ILE A 343 5.71 2.02 4.30
CA ILE A 343 4.57 1.22 3.87
C ILE A 343 4.92 -0.27 3.80
N ASN A 344 3.95 -1.14 4.10
CA ASN A 344 4.03 -2.58 3.89
C ASN A 344 3.68 -2.90 2.44
N ARG A 345 4.48 -3.75 1.78
CA ARG A 345 4.28 -4.15 0.37
C ARG A 345 4.36 -5.66 0.20
N HIS A 346 3.26 -6.26 -0.24
CA HIS A 346 3.26 -7.59 -0.85
C HIS A 346 3.65 -7.53 -2.34
N GLU A 347 4.44 -8.50 -2.81
CA GLU A 347 4.60 -8.74 -4.25
C GLU A 347 3.29 -9.21 -4.87
N PHE A 348 2.58 -8.36 -5.60
CA PHE A 348 1.30 -8.74 -6.18
C PHE A 348 1.00 -8.12 -7.55
N ASN A 349 0.33 -8.89 -8.40
CA ASN A 349 -0.23 -8.48 -9.67
C ASN A 349 -1.62 -9.10 -9.86
N VAL A 350 -2.59 -8.25 -10.21
CA VAL A 350 -4.01 -8.61 -10.39
C VAL A 350 -4.26 -9.78 -11.37
N ARG A 351 -3.32 -10.11 -12.25
CA ARG A 351 -3.42 -11.24 -13.20
C ARG A 351 -2.42 -12.36 -12.95
N ARG A 352 -1.26 -12.06 -12.36
CA ARG A 352 -0.15 -13.02 -12.18
C ARG A 352 0.06 -13.44 -10.72
N GLY A 353 -0.74 -12.93 -9.78
CA GLY A 353 -0.53 -13.15 -8.36
C GLY A 353 0.85 -12.65 -7.94
N ARG A 354 1.61 -13.47 -7.20
CA ARG A 354 2.99 -13.13 -6.78
C ARG A 354 4.06 -13.25 -7.88
N SER A 355 3.73 -13.70 -9.10
CA SER A 355 4.69 -13.76 -10.21
C SER A 355 4.81 -12.40 -10.92
N ILE A 356 5.27 -11.39 -10.20
CA ILE A 356 5.40 -10.00 -10.67
C ILE A 356 6.59 -9.81 -11.61
N THR A 357 6.57 -8.77 -12.44
CA THR A 357 7.66 -8.47 -13.38
C THR A 357 8.55 -7.31 -12.92
N LYS A 358 9.66 -7.08 -13.64
CA LYS A 358 10.47 -5.86 -13.48
C LYS A 358 9.64 -4.59 -13.66
N GLU A 359 8.75 -4.56 -14.65
CA GLU A 359 7.91 -3.40 -14.94
C GLU A 359 6.94 -3.11 -13.79
N ASP A 360 6.40 -4.14 -13.14
CA ASP A 360 5.60 -4.02 -11.94
C ASP A 360 6.42 -3.33 -10.83
N MET A 361 7.61 -3.87 -10.49
CA MET A 361 8.50 -3.28 -9.48
C MET A 361 8.93 -1.84 -9.82
N MET A 362 9.17 -1.55 -11.10
CA MET A 362 9.53 -0.20 -11.55
C MET A 362 8.39 0.80 -11.38
N TRP A 363 7.13 0.37 -11.58
CA TRP A 363 5.99 1.22 -11.28
C TRP A 363 5.91 1.48 -9.78
N ASP A 364 6.04 0.41 -8.99
CA ASP A 364 5.91 0.46 -7.55
C ASP A 364 6.94 1.42 -6.92
N ILE A 365 8.23 1.25 -7.21
CA ILE A 365 9.30 2.09 -6.62
C ILE A 365 9.14 3.58 -6.97
N ARG A 366 8.66 3.89 -8.17
CA ARG A 366 8.40 5.27 -8.60
C ARG A 366 7.19 5.87 -7.90
N PHE A 367 6.12 5.09 -7.74
CA PHE A 367 4.97 5.52 -6.96
C PHE A 367 5.38 5.90 -5.55
N LEU A 368 6.18 5.05 -4.88
CA LEU A 368 6.64 5.29 -3.51
C LEU A 368 7.40 6.62 -3.39
N LYS A 369 8.39 6.86 -4.26
CA LYS A 369 9.16 8.13 -4.25
C LYS A 369 8.28 9.35 -4.54
N ARG A 370 7.32 9.25 -5.47
CA ARG A 370 6.38 10.33 -5.82
C ARG A 370 5.43 10.70 -4.69
N HIS A 371 5.21 9.78 -3.74
CA HIS A 371 4.31 9.95 -2.60
C HIS A 371 5.04 10.17 -1.27
N ASN A 372 6.30 10.62 -1.34
CA ASN A 372 7.14 10.93 -0.17
C ASN A 372 7.33 9.74 0.80
N ILE A 373 7.15 8.50 0.32
CA ILE A 373 7.43 7.29 1.09
C ILE A 373 8.93 7.04 1.06
N ASN A 374 9.54 6.89 2.22
CA ASN A 374 10.99 6.72 2.34
C ASN A 374 11.42 5.29 2.72
N ALA A 375 10.48 4.43 3.12
CA ALA A 375 10.77 3.09 3.60
C ALA A 375 9.72 2.06 3.19
N VAL A 376 10.15 0.81 3.03
CA VAL A 376 9.28 -0.34 2.78
C VAL A 376 9.61 -1.47 3.75
N ARG A 377 8.57 -2.14 4.24
CA ARG A 377 8.68 -3.44 4.89
C ARG A 377 8.22 -4.50 3.89
N THR A 378 9.05 -5.51 3.65
CA THR A 378 8.73 -6.64 2.75
C THR A 378 7.80 -7.62 3.46
N CYS A 379 6.51 -7.28 3.54
CA CYS A 379 5.51 -8.06 4.27
C CYS A 379 5.13 -9.33 3.49
N HIS A 380 5.23 -10.54 4.02
CA HIS A 380 5.98 -10.95 5.23
C HIS A 380 6.97 -12.04 4.85
N TYR A 381 7.83 -11.70 3.88
CA TYR A 381 8.79 -12.58 3.24
C TYR A 381 9.79 -11.76 2.41
N PRO A 382 10.95 -12.32 2.08
CA PRO A 382 11.92 -11.68 1.19
C PRO A 382 11.37 -11.52 -0.23
N ASP A 383 11.59 -10.35 -0.81
CA ASP A 383 11.22 -10.04 -2.20
C ASP A 383 12.25 -10.61 -3.19
N GLN A 384 12.05 -10.40 -4.50
CA GLN A 384 13.06 -10.71 -5.52
C GLN A 384 14.28 -9.79 -5.40
N SER A 385 15.51 -10.29 -5.65
CA SER A 385 16.76 -9.51 -5.57
C SER A 385 16.71 -8.15 -6.28
N LEU A 386 16.05 -8.08 -7.43
CA LEU A 386 15.88 -6.82 -8.18
C LEU A 386 15.21 -5.72 -7.33
N TRP A 387 14.30 -6.06 -6.41
CA TRP A 387 13.66 -5.07 -5.55
C TRP A 387 14.68 -4.34 -4.67
N TYR A 388 15.64 -5.06 -4.10
CA TYR A 388 16.69 -4.51 -3.25
C TYR A 388 17.66 -3.64 -4.04
N GLU A 389 18.04 -4.06 -5.25
CA GLU A 389 18.82 -3.22 -6.18
C GLU A 389 18.09 -1.89 -6.50
N LEU A 390 16.78 -1.95 -6.73
CA LEU A 390 15.96 -0.77 -6.97
C LEU A 390 15.86 0.11 -5.73
N CYS A 391 15.71 -0.45 -4.53
CA CYS A 391 15.71 0.31 -3.28
C CYS A 391 17.06 0.99 -3.03
N ASP A 392 18.17 0.34 -3.35
CA ASP A 392 19.50 0.95 -3.26
C ASP A 392 19.67 2.12 -4.25
N GLU A 393 19.18 1.98 -5.48
CA GLU A 393 19.31 2.98 -6.56
C GLU A 393 18.34 4.16 -6.41
N TYR A 394 17.10 3.90 -6.00
CA TYR A 394 16.06 4.92 -5.82
C TYR A 394 16.09 5.55 -4.43
N GLY A 395 16.84 4.97 -3.49
CA GLY A 395 16.94 5.44 -2.11
C GLY A 395 15.63 5.22 -1.35
N ILE A 396 15.32 3.96 -1.07
CA ILE A 396 14.25 3.52 -0.17
C ILE A 396 14.88 2.65 0.92
N TYR A 397 14.53 2.92 2.18
CA TYR A 397 14.99 2.11 3.32
C TYR A 397 14.17 0.84 3.45
N LEU A 398 14.80 -0.26 3.86
CA LEU A 398 14.15 -1.57 3.99
C LEU A 398 14.19 -2.10 5.42
N ILE A 399 13.03 -2.59 5.85
CA ILE A 399 12.92 -3.69 6.81
C ILE A 399 12.77 -4.95 5.97
N ASP A 400 13.79 -5.79 5.95
CA ASP A 400 13.80 -7.04 5.22
C ASP A 400 13.39 -8.19 6.16
N GLU A 401 12.35 -8.92 5.78
CA GLU A 401 11.64 -9.82 6.69
C GLU A 401 11.74 -11.27 6.25
N ALA A 402 12.15 -12.14 7.18
CA ALA A 402 12.14 -13.58 6.97
C ALA A 402 10.71 -14.08 6.71
N ASN A 403 10.58 -15.05 5.79
CA ASN A 403 9.32 -15.72 5.51
C ASN A 403 8.92 -16.59 6.71
N LEU A 404 8.27 -16.01 7.72
CA LEU A 404 7.84 -16.71 8.93
C LEU A 404 6.56 -16.07 9.46
N GLU A 405 5.43 -16.77 9.28
CA GLU A 405 4.15 -16.40 9.88
C GLU A 405 3.32 -17.64 10.24
N SER A 406 2.87 -17.74 11.49
CA SER A 406 2.10 -18.87 12.01
C SER A 406 0.84 -18.44 12.76
N HIS A 407 0.17 -17.42 12.22
CA HIS A 407 -0.89 -16.66 12.88
C HIS A 407 -1.99 -17.55 13.49
N GLY A 408 -2.51 -18.49 12.70
CA GLY A 408 -3.57 -19.40 13.12
C GLY A 408 -3.18 -20.37 14.24
N SER A 409 -1.89 -20.53 14.54
CA SER A 409 -1.40 -21.44 15.59
C SER A 409 -1.57 -20.88 17.00
N TRP A 410 -1.63 -19.55 17.14
CA TRP A 410 -1.68 -18.87 18.44
C TRP A 410 -2.80 -17.84 18.58
N GLN A 411 -3.28 -17.21 17.51
CA GLN A 411 -4.38 -16.27 17.58
C GLN A 411 -5.67 -16.91 17.08
N LYS A 412 -6.72 -16.93 17.91
CA LYS A 412 -7.99 -17.59 17.56
C LYS A 412 -9.15 -16.68 17.89
N MET A 413 -9.91 -16.28 16.87
CA MET A 413 -11.03 -15.34 17.00
C MET A 413 -10.62 -14.02 17.71
N GLY A 414 -9.42 -13.53 17.43
CA GLY A 414 -8.83 -12.34 18.06
C GLY A 414 -8.34 -12.53 19.50
N ALA A 415 -8.42 -13.76 20.06
CA ALA A 415 -7.89 -14.07 21.38
C ALA A 415 -6.47 -14.66 21.29
N ILE A 416 -5.62 -14.30 22.26
CA ILE A 416 -4.28 -14.89 22.44
C ILE A 416 -4.46 -16.28 23.06
N GLU A 417 -4.26 -17.33 22.24
CA GLU A 417 -4.46 -18.74 22.59
C GLU A 417 -3.33 -19.62 22.00
N PRO A 418 -2.10 -19.55 22.57
CA PRO A 418 -0.89 -20.17 22.02
C PRO A 418 -0.73 -21.66 22.37
N SER A 419 -1.81 -22.42 22.60
CA SER A 419 -1.72 -23.82 23.06
C SER A 419 -0.98 -24.78 22.13
N TRP A 420 -0.88 -24.46 20.83
CA TRP A 420 -0.14 -25.23 19.84
C TRP A 420 0.68 -24.32 18.91
N ASN A 421 1.17 -23.21 19.45
CA ASN A 421 2.01 -22.26 18.72
C ASN A 421 3.26 -22.95 18.14
N VAL A 422 3.51 -22.73 16.85
CA VAL A 422 4.76 -23.09 16.15
C VAL A 422 5.38 -21.82 15.57
N PRO A 423 6.71 -21.66 15.51
CA PRO A 423 7.73 -22.59 16.00
C PRO A 423 7.79 -22.63 17.53
N GLY A 424 7.54 -21.51 18.21
CA GLY A 424 7.50 -21.45 19.68
C GLY A 424 8.83 -21.86 20.33
N ASN A 425 8.76 -22.86 21.21
CA ASN A 425 9.90 -23.43 21.94
C ASN A 425 10.06 -24.92 21.59
N LEU A 426 9.92 -25.28 20.31
CA LEU A 426 9.87 -26.66 19.85
C LEU A 426 11.15 -26.98 19.08
N PRO A 427 12.10 -27.74 19.67
CA PRO A 427 13.42 -27.95 19.07
C PRO A 427 13.41 -28.50 17.64
N GLU A 428 12.36 -29.23 17.26
CA GLU A 428 12.16 -29.76 15.91
C GLU A 428 11.90 -28.68 14.84
N TRP A 429 11.49 -27.46 15.21
CA TRP A 429 11.29 -26.32 14.29
C TRP A 429 12.48 -25.37 14.24
N LYS A 430 13.39 -25.44 15.22
CA LYS A 430 14.49 -24.48 15.37
C LYS A 430 15.33 -24.31 14.11
N ASP A 431 15.76 -25.41 13.52
CA ASP A 431 16.71 -25.36 12.41
C ASP A 431 16.07 -24.79 11.14
N CYS A 432 14.78 -25.09 10.86
CA CYS A 432 14.10 -24.54 9.68
C CYS A 432 13.82 -23.04 9.81
N VAL A 433 13.57 -22.52 11.02
CA VAL A 433 13.34 -21.08 11.21
C VAL A 433 14.65 -20.29 11.18
N VAL A 434 15.73 -20.83 11.76
CA VAL A 434 17.07 -20.23 11.65
C VAL A 434 17.57 -20.27 10.20
N ASP A 435 17.23 -21.30 9.44
CA ASP A 435 17.55 -21.38 8.01
C ASP A 435 16.87 -20.29 7.18
N ARG A 436 15.61 -19.93 7.48
CA ARG A 436 14.92 -18.78 6.85
C ARG A 436 15.66 -17.47 7.14
N ALA A 437 16.12 -17.26 8.37
CA ALA A 437 16.93 -16.08 8.72
C ALA A 437 18.29 -16.06 7.98
N LYS A 438 18.96 -17.21 7.89
CA LYS A 438 20.21 -17.37 7.12
C LYS A 438 20.01 -17.07 5.64
N SER A 439 18.93 -17.58 5.06
CA SER A 439 18.68 -17.46 3.62
C SER A 439 18.44 -16.01 3.21
N VAL A 440 17.70 -15.24 4.02
CA VAL A 440 17.52 -13.79 3.82
C VAL A 440 18.83 -13.03 4.00
N LEU A 441 19.48 -13.14 5.16
CA LEU A 441 20.70 -12.36 5.42
C LEU A 441 21.79 -12.69 4.40
N GLU A 442 22.07 -13.96 4.14
CA GLU A 442 23.20 -14.31 3.27
C GLU A 442 22.97 -13.84 1.84
N ARG A 443 21.72 -13.83 1.34
CA ARG A 443 21.37 -13.27 0.04
C ARG A 443 21.53 -11.75 0.02
N ASP A 444 20.99 -11.05 1.02
CA ASP A 444 20.71 -9.61 0.94
C ASP A 444 21.70 -8.71 1.73
N LYS A 445 22.67 -9.29 2.45
CA LYS A 445 23.62 -8.60 3.35
C LYS A 445 24.38 -7.42 2.75
N ASN A 446 24.51 -7.36 1.43
CA ASN A 446 25.29 -6.33 0.72
C ASN A 446 24.47 -5.07 0.36
N HIS A 447 23.15 -5.10 0.51
CA HIS A 447 22.29 -3.96 0.15
C HIS A 447 22.35 -2.85 1.21
N PRO A 448 22.82 -1.62 0.89
CA PRO A 448 22.83 -0.50 1.83
C PRO A 448 21.42 -0.07 2.27
N SER A 449 20.40 -0.32 1.44
CA SER A 449 18.98 -0.04 1.73
C SER A 449 18.43 -0.83 2.91
N VAL A 450 18.90 -2.06 3.13
CA VAL A 450 18.48 -2.88 4.29
C VAL A 450 19.06 -2.26 5.54
N LEU A 451 18.20 -1.76 6.42
CA LEU A 451 18.59 -1.16 7.70
C LEU A 451 18.27 -2.08 8.88
N ILE A 452 17.23 -2.89 8.75
CA ILE A 452 16.66 -3.72 9.81
C ILE A 452 16.35 -5.11 9.25
N TRP A 453 16.77 -6.14 9.99
CA TRP A 453 16.34 -7.53 9.77
C TRP A 453 15.11 -7.82 10.62
N SER A 454 14.04 -8.34 10.02
CA SER A 454 12.85 -8.77 10.75
C SER A 454 12.78 -10.29 10.84
N CYS A 455 12.51 -10.82 12.04
CA CYS A 455 12.43 -12.27 12.26
C CYS A 455 11.17 -12.92 11.66
N GLY A 456 10.20 -12.13 11.18
CA GLY A 456 8.92 -12.60 10.67
C GLY A 456 7.76 -11.77 11.20
N ASN A 457 6.55 -12.30 11.05
CA ASN A 457 5.31 -11.65 11.43
C ASN A 457 4.44 -12.59 12.30
N GLU A 458 3.60 -12.01 13.17
CA GLU A 458 2.52 -12.66 13.94
C GLU A 458 2.70 -14.17 14.23
N SER A 459 3.83 -14.55 14.84
CA SER A 459 4.19 -15.94 15.19
C SER A 459 4.42 -16.11 16.70
N TYR A 460 3.70 -15.30 17.49
CA TYR A 460 3.84 -15.16 18.93
C TYR A 460 5.28 -14.80 19.35
N ALA A 461 5.89 -15.48 20.32
CA ALA A 461 7.34 -15.42 20.57
C ALA A 461 7.82 -16.68 21.31
N GLY A 462 9.08 -17.07 21.08
CA GLY A 462 9.70 -18.24 21.69
C GLY A 462 11.21 -18.38 21.43
N GLU A 463 11.81 -19.46 21.93
CA GLU A 463 13.24 -19.76 21.84
C GLU A 463 13.73 -19.91 20.39
N ASP A 464 12.88 -20.40 19.50
CA ASP A 464 13.26 -20.64 18.11
C ASP A 464 13.40 -19.32 17.34
N ILE A 465 12.51 -18.35 17.59
CA ILE A 465 12.60 -16.99 17.03
C ILE A 465 13.75 -16.20 17.69
N LEU A 466 14.00 -16.42 18.99
CA LEU A 466 15.19 -15.87 19.64
C LEU A 466 16.48 -16.35 18.96
N ALA A 467 16.55 -17.61 18.56
CA ALA A 467 17.69 -18.12 17.81
C ALA A 467 17.88 -17.44 16.44
N MET A 468 16.81 -17.02 15.76
CA MET A 468 16.90 -16.22 14.54
C MET A 468 17.48 -14.83 14.83
N ALA A 469 16.98 -14.16 15.88
CA ALA A 469 17.45 -12.84 16.25
C ALA A 469 18.93 -12.84 16.67
N ASP A 470 19.34 -13.85 17.44
CA ASP A 470 20.74 -14.04 17.83
C ASP A 470 21.62 -14.30 16.60
N PHE A 471 21.16 -15.10 15.63
CA PHE A 471 21.87 -15.29 14.36
C PHE A 471 22.09 -13.96 13.61
N PHE A 472 21.05 -13.13 13.46
CA PHE A 472 21.19 -11.82 12.81
C PHE A 472 22.22 -10.93 13.52
N ARG A 473 22.15 -10.83 14.86
CA ARG A 473 23.09 -10.00 15.64
C ARG A 473 24.54 -10.49 15.56
N ASP A 474 24.73 -11.81 15.59
CA ASP A 474 26.06 -12.40 15.53
C ASP A 474 26.68 -12.28 14.13
N ARG A 475 25.87 -12.44 13.08
CA ARG A 475 26.35 -12.44 11.69
C ARG A 475 26.49 -11.04 11.10
N ASP A 476 25.60 -10.11 11.45
CA ASP A 476 25.59 -8.73 10.95
C ASP A 476 25.24 -7.71 12.06
N PRO A 477 26.22 -7.32 12.89
CA PRO A 477 26.01 -6.32 13.94
C PRO A 477 25.82 -4.89 13.40
N GLY A 478 25.93 -4.65 12.08
CA GLY A 478 25.77 -3.35 11.44
C GLY A 478 24.30 -2.95 11.15
N ARG A 479 23.36 -3.83 11.51
CA ARG A 479 21.91 -3.67 11.34
C ARG A 479 21.19 -4.01 12.63
N LEU A 480 19.98 -3.48 12.79
CA LEU A 480 19.13 -3.77 13.96
C LEU A 480 18.18 -4.94 13.67
N VAL A 481 17.68 -5.57 14.73
CA VAL A 481 16.73 -6.69 14.65
C VAL A 481 15.34 -6.29 15.13
N HIS A 482 14.34 -6.55 14.30
CA HIS A 482 12.92 -6.28 14.53
C HIS A 482 12.13 -7.58 14.72
N TYR A 483 11.20 -7.58 15.67
CA TYR A 483 10.13 -8.57 15.73
C TYR A 483 9.00 -8.05 16.62
N GLU A 484 7.78 -7.96 16.07
CA GLU A 484 6.61 -7.42 16.77
C GLU A 484 6.08 -8.37 17.84
N GLY A 485 6.05 -9.67 17.55
CA GLY A 485 5.32 -10.67 18.35
C GLY A 485 5.77 -10.78 19.82
N VAL A 486 6.96 -10.26 20.17
CA VAL A 486 7.40 -10.08 21.56
C VAL A 486 6.43 -9.26 22.40
N PHE A 487 5.61 -8.40 21.77
CA PHE A 487 4.56 -7.62 22.42
C PHE A 487 3.63 -8.52 23.24
N HIS A 488 3.29 -9.69 22.70
CA HIS A 488 2.39 -10.67 23.31
C HIS A 488 3.09 -11.61 24.31
N ASN A 489 4.42 -11.63 24.35
CA ASN A 489 5.21 -12.44 25.29
C ASN A 489 6.53 -11.75 25.67
N ARG A 490 6.44 -10.88 26.67
CA ARG A 490 7.56 -10.05 27.16
C ARG A 490 8.71 -10.83 27.80
N ALA A 491 8.59 -12.14 28.00
CA ALA A 491 9.71 -12.98 28.42
C ALA A 491 10.84 -13.01 27.37
N TYR A 492 10.50 -12.74 26.11
CA TYR A 492 11.42 -12.71 24.96
C TYR A 492 11.61 -11.28 24.41
N ASP A 493 11.47 -10.25 25.26
CA ASP A 493 11.60 -8.85 24.84
C ASP A 493 12.93 -8.56 24.10
N ASN A 494 14.01 -9.29 24.42
CA ASN A 494 15.31 -9.13 23.76
C ASN A 494 15.39 -9.66 22.32
N ILE A 495 14.34 -10.25 21.76
CA ILE A 495 14.32 -10.60 20.32
C ILE A 495 14.37 -9.33 19.47
N SER A 496 13.72 -8.24 19.89
CA SER A 496 13.71 -6.98 19.13
C SER A 496 14.47 -5.83 19.81
N ASP A 497 15.18 -5.04 19.02
CA ASP A 497 15.94 -3.85 19.45
C ASP A 497 15.05 -2.60 19.59
N MET A 498 13.80 -2.66 19.14
CA MET A 498 12.79 -1.61 19.21
C MET A 498 11.50 -2.12 19.87
N GLU A 499 10.66 -1.21 20.36
CA GLU A 499 9.25 -1.53 20.61
C GLU A 499 8.54 -1.41 19.27
N SER A 500 7.95 -2.51 18.83
CA SER A 500 7.11 -2.55 17.63
C SER A 500 5.73 -3.06 18.01
N ARG A 501 4.70 -2.46 17.44
CA ARG A 501 3.30 -2.86 17.59
C ARG A 501 2.56 -2.64 16.28
N MET A 502 1.63 -3.52 15.99
CA MET A 502 0.64 -3.32 14.93
C MET A 502 -0.57 -2.54 15.51
N TYR A 503 -1.04 -1.52 14.78
CA TYR A 503 -2.30 -0.80 15.02
C TYR A 503 -2.47 -0.20 16.43
N ALA A 504 -1.35 0.11 17.12
CA ALA A 504 -1.42 0.85 18.38
C ALA A 504 -1.93 2.27 18.10
N THR A 505 -2.91 2.74 18.89
CA THR A 505 -3.46 4.09 18.69
C THR A 505 -2.39 5.16 18.90
N ALA A 506 -2.52 6.33 18.27
CA ALA A 506 -1.60 7.45 18.52
C ALA A 506 -1.51 7.82 20.02
N ALA A 507 -2.58 7.59 20.79
CA ALA A 507 -2.60 7.78 22.24
C ALA A 507 -1.76 6.72 22.97
N ASP A 508 -1.88 5.45 22.59
CA ASP A 508 -1.04 4.35 23.13
C ASP A 508 0.45 4.63 22.90
N VAL A 509 0.81 5.08 21.70
CA VAL A 509 2.19 5.43 21.34
C VAL A 509 2.68 6.59 22.20
N SER A 510 1.87 7.64 22.36
CA SER A 510 2.20 8.79 23.21
C SER A 510 2.38 8.39 24.68
N GLU A 511 1.54 7.48 25.18
CA GLU A 511 1.62 6.95 26.55
C GLU A 511 2.94 6.22 26.77
N TYR A 512 3.31 5.29 25.86
CA TYR A 512 4.59 4.57 25.93
C TYR A 512 5.77 5.54 25.91
N LEU A 513 5.79 6.50 24.99
CA LEU A 513 6.91 7.43 24.81
C LEU A 513 7.04 8.43 25.96
N SER A 514 5.94 8.74 26.64
CA SER A 514 5.96 9.59 27.84
C SER A 514 6.46 8.85 29.09
N GLY A 515 6.58 7.52 29.04
CA GLY A 515 6.93 6.65 30.17
C GLY A 515 8.43 6.39 30.39
N ASP A 516 9.33 7.15 29.78
CA ASP A 516 10.80 6.89 29.73
C ASP A 516 11.16 5.45 29.27
N PRO A 517 10.73 5.06 28.06
CA PRO A 517 10.92 3.70 27.58
C PRO A 517 12.39 3.34 27.34
N LYS A 518 12.68 2.04 27.33
CA LYS A 518 14.03 1.51 27.06
C LYS A 518 14.36 1.46 25.56
N LYS A 519 13.34 1.32 24.73
CA LYS A 519 13.46 1.13 23.28
C LYS A 519 12.69 2.21 22.53
N PRO A 520 13.15 2.68 21.35
CA PRO A 520 12.35 3.54 20.49
C PRO A 520 11.10 2.81 20.01
N PHE A 521 10.11 3.56 19.52
CA PHE A 521 8.84 3.02 19.05
C PHE A 521 8.74 3.12 17.53
N VAL A 522 8.38 2.00 16.88
CA VAL A 522 8.05 1.91 15.45
C VAL A 522 6.70 1.21 15.33
N LEU A 523 5.83 1.69 14.45
CA LEU A 523 4.63 0.93 14.06
C LEU A 523 4.98 0.08 12.83
N CYS A 524 5.21 -1.23 12.99
CA CYS A 524 5.43 -2.09 11.82
C CYS A 524 4.18 -2.17 10.93
N GLU A 525 3.00 -1.91 11.50
CA GLU A 525 1.75 -1.67 10.77
C GLU A 525 0.93 -0.60 11.48
N TYR A 526 0.46 0.39 10.73
CA TYR A 526 -0.54 1.36 11.20
C TYR A 526 -1.41 1.83 10.05
N MET A 527 -2.48 2.54 10.37
CA MET A 527 -3.41 3.10 9.39
C MET A 527 -3.89 2.05 8.37
N HIS A 528 -4.66 1.07 8.83
CA HIS A 528 -5.24 0.02 7.99
C HIS A 528 -6.08 0.63 6.85
N ALA A 529 -5.60 0.52 5.63
CA ALA A 529 -6.11 1.23 4.46
C ALA A 529 -7.20 0.44 3.71
N MET A 530 -7.85 -0.53 4.34
CA MET A 530 -8.98 -1.26 3.75
C MET A 530 -10.09 -0.35 3.27
N GLY A 531 -10.45 -0.47 1.99
CA GLY A 531 -11.52 0.31 1.41
C GLY A 531 -11.28 1.82 1.54
N ASN A 532 -12.31 2.56 1.97
CA ASN A 532 -12.26 4.00 2.22
C ASN A 532 -11.82 4.28 3.66
N SER A 533 -10.52 4.51 3.83
CA SER A 533 -9.83 4.58 5.13
C SER A 533 -8.72 5.65 5.14
N LEU A 534 -7.74 5.58 6.06
CA LEU A 534 -6.71 6.59 6.37
C LEU A 534 -7.20 7.86 7.08
N GLY A 535 -8.39 7.85 7.69
CA GLY A 535 -8.87 8.93 8.53
C GLY A 535 -8.08 9.02 9.85
N GLY A 536 -7.53 10.20 10.15
CA GLY A 536 -6.80 10.44 11.40
C GLY A 536 -5.28 10.27 11.30
N MET A 537 -4.72 9.92 10.14
CA MET A 537 -3.27 9.69 9.93
C MET A 537 -2.38 10.82 10.47
N HIS A 538 -2.83 12.08 10.36
CA HIS A 538 -2.10 13.24 10.86
C HIS A 538 -1.78 13.16 12.37
N LYS A 539 -2.57 12.44 13.17
CA LYS A 539 -2.31 12.24 14.60
C LYS A 539 -1.01 11.48 14.85
N TYR A 540 -0.70 10.51 13.99
CA TYR A 540 0.55 9.75 14.07
C TYR A 540 1.72 10.53 13.52
N THR A 541 1.56 11.21 12.37
CA THR A 541 2.66 11.99 11.78
C THR A 541 3.05 13.16 12.68
N ASN A 542 2.12 13.70 13.47
CA ASN A 542 2.41 14.74 14.47
C ASN A 542 3.29 14.24 15.63
N LEU A 543 3.34 12.93 15.90
CA LEU A 543 4.22 12.37 16.94
C LEU A 543 5.70 12.53 16.57
N GLU A 544 6.01 12.62 15.27
CA GLU A 544 7.38 12.85 14.77
C GLU A 544 8.03 14.09 15.38
N ASP A 545 7.23 15.14 15.57
CA ASP A 545 7.65 16.45 16.07
C ASP A 545 7.58 16.53 17.61
N GLN A 546 6.91 15.57 18.26
CA GLN A 546 6.67 15.57 19.71
C GLN A 546 7.64 14.67 20.47
N TYR A 547 8.09 13.56 19.86
CA TYR A 547 8.84 12.53 20.55
C TYR A 547 10.03 12.05 19.71
N ASP A 548 11.26 12.33 20.18
CA ASP A 548 12.48 11.88 19.51
C ASP A 548 12.56 10.36 19.35
N MET A 549 12.07 9.61 20.35
CA MET A 549 12.03 8.15 20.34
C MET A 549 10.89 7.54 19.50
N TYR A 550 9.98 8.35 18.94
CA TYR A 550 9.11 7.89 17.88
C TYR A 550 9.91 7.83 16.58
N GLN A 551 9.97 6.66 15.95
CA GLN A 551 10.74 6.43 14.72
C GLN A 551 9.83 6.15 13.52
N GLY A 552 8.54 6.50 13.61
CA GLY A 552 7.59 6.43 12.50
C GLY A 552 6.86 5.10 12.41
N GLY A 553 6.41 4.75 11.20
CA GLY A 553 5.61 3.56 10.98
C GLY A 553 5.39 3.22 9.51
N PHE A 554 4.77 2.07 9.26
CA PHE A 554 4.53 1.51 7.93
C PHE A 554 3.02 1.30 7.71
N ILE A 555 2.45 2.01 6.72
CA ILE A 555 1.02 1.89 6.37
C ILE A 555 0.70 0.44 5.98
N TRP A 556 -0.45 -0.09 6.38
CA TRP A 556 -0.98 -1.37 5.87
C TRP A 556 -2.15 -1.13 4.91
N ASP A 557 -2.04 -1.34 3.60
CA ASP A 557 -0.82 -1.67 2.87
C ASP A 557 -0.74 -0.94 1.52
N TYR A 558 0.24 -1.32 0.70
CA TYR A 558 0.52 -0.68 -0.58
C TYR A 558 -0.57 -0.92 -1.63
N MET A 559 -1.00 -2.17 -1.84
CA MET A 559 -1.84 -2.55 -2.98
C MET A 559 -2.89 -3.58 -2.62
N ASP A 560 -4.12 -3.37 -3.11
CA ASP A 560 -5.19 -4.36 -2.97
C ASP A 560 -4.75 -5.71 -3.58
N GLN A 561 -4.80 -6.77 -2.79
CA GLN A 561 -4.61 -8.13 -3.27
C GLN A 561 -5.92 -8.62 -3.89
N SER A 562 -6.21 -8.22 -5.12
CA SER A 562 -7.41 -8.68 -5.86
C SER A 562 -7.03 -9.36 -7.16
N LEU A 563 -7.73 -10.41 -7.55
CA LEU A 563 -7.52 -11.11 -8.81
C LEU A 563 -8.55 -10.70 -9.87
N MET A 564 -8.13 -10.64 -11.14
CA MET A 564 -9.04 -10.39 -12.26
C MET A 564 -9.75 -11.67 -12.68
N LYS A 565 -11.08 -11.63 -12.80
CA LYS A 565 -11.89 -12.76 -13.24
C LYS A 565 -12.99 -12.34 -14.21
N LYS A 566 -13.38 -13.24 -15.11
CA LYS A 566 -14.56 -13.06 -15.97
C LYS A 566 -15.82 -13.55 -15.29
N ASP A 567 -16.88 -12.74 -15.34
CA ASP A 567 -18.22 -13.13 -14.90
C ASP A 567 -18.91 -14.07 -15.91
N ALA A 568 -20.17 -14.43 -15.62
CA ALA A 568 -21.00 -15.28 -16.48
C ALA A 568 -21.34 -14.63 -17.84
N TYR A 569 -21.14 -13.31 -17.99
CA TYR A 569 -21.37 -12.56 -19.22
C TYR A 569 -20.07 -12.27 -20.00
N GLY A 570 -18.92 -12.74 -19.49
CA GLY A 570 -17.61 -12.57 -20.10
C GLY A 570 -16.94 -11.23 -19.80
N LYS A 571 -17.48 -10.41 -18.88
CA LYS A 571 -16.88 -9.15 -18.45
C LYS A 571 -15.87 -9.41 -17.33
N GLU A 572 -14.69 -8.80 -17.46
CA GLU A 572 -13.67 -8.83 -16.42
C GLU A 572 -13.98 -7.87 -15.28
N HIS A 573 -13.73 -8.32 -14.06
CA HIS A 573 -13.83 -7.54 -12.82
C HIS A 573 -12.82 -8.04 -11.78
N MET A 574 -12.49 -7.16 -10.85
CA MET A 574 -11.69 -7.46 -9.66
C MET A 574 -12.51 -8.31 -8.68
N THR A 575 -11.86 -9.27 -8.05
CA THR A 575 -12.48 -10.28 -7.16
C THR A 575 -11.64 -10.47 -5.91
N TYR A 576 -12.27 -11.00 -4.87
CA TYR A 576 -11.66 -11.23 -3.58
C TYR A 576 -11.98 -12.64 -3.07
N GLY A 577 -11.66 -12.94 -1.81
CA GLY A 577 -11.95 -14.23 -1.19
C GLY A 577 -13.41 -14.64 -1.33
N GLY A 578 -13.65 -15.93 -1.56
CA GLY A 578 -14.98 -16.48 -1.70
C GLY A 578 -15.56 -16.46 -3.12
N ASP A 579 -15.02 -15.66 -4.03
CA ASP A 579 -15.39 -15.64 -5.46
C ASP A 579 -14.84 -16.84 -6.23
N PHE A 580 -13.90 -17.58 -5.64
CA PHE A 580 -13.27 -18.75 -6.24
C PHE A 580 -13.95 -20.05 -5.81
N LYS A 581 -15.08 -19.98 -5.07
CA LYS A 581 -15.75 -21.09 -4.37
C LYS A 581 -14.93 -21.66 -3.21
N ASP A 582 -13.93 -20.91 -2.77
CA ASP A 582 -12.98 -21.25 -1.73
C ASP A 582 -13.62 -21.10 -0.36
N ARG A 583 -13.58 -22.14 0.47
CA ARG A 583 -14.09 -22.13 1.83
C ARG A 583 -13.17 -23.00 2.69
N PRO A 584 -12.73 -22.55 3.87
CA PRO A 584 -12.96 -21.24 4.49
C PRO A 584 -12.33 -20.07 3.70
N THR A 585 -12.79 -18.84 3.98
CA THR A 585 -12.30 -17.59 3.36
C THR A 585 -12.64 -16.37 4.23
N ASP A 586 -11.80 -15.32 4.14
CA ASP A 586 -11.98 -14.01 4.80
C ASP A 586 -12.47 -12.90 3.85
N TYR A 587 -12.98 -13.29 2.68
CA TYR A 587 -13.67 -12.40 1.74
C TYR A 587 -12.81 -11.20 1.30
N SER A 588 -13.30 -9.97 1.50
CA SER A 588 -12.69 -8.74 0.99
C SER A 588 -11.56 -8.18 1.85
N PHE A 589 -11.17 -8.89 2.93
CA PHE A 589 -10.10 -8.46 3.83
C PHE A 589 -8.72 -8.37 3.15
N CYS A 590 -8.60 -8.83 1.89
CA CYS A 590 -7.43 -8.69 1.04
C CYS A 590 -7.30 -7.30 0.37
N GLY A 591 -8.31 -6.44 0.49
CA GLY A 591 -8.40 -5.13 -0.18
C GLY A 591 -7.93 -3.96 0.67
N ASN A 592 -6.64 -3.95 1.01
CA ASN A 592 -6.05 -3.05 2.01
C ASN A 592 -5.19 -1.91 1.44
N GLY A 593 -5.14 -1.76 0.12
CA GLY A 593 -4.12 -0.96 -0.55
C GLY A 593 -4.43 0.53 -0.65
N ILE A 594 -3.41 1.38 -0.56
CA ILE A 594 -3.50 2.79 -1.02
C ILE A 594 -3.45 2.91 -2.55
N VAL A 595 -3.16 1.81 -3.25
CA VAL A 595 -3.25 1.64 -4.69
C VAL A 595 -4.21 0.49 -4.99
N TYR A 596 -5.05 0.64 -6.02
CA TYR A 596 -5.90 -0.45 -6.47
C TYR A 596 -5.05 -1.56 -7.13
N ALA A 597 -5.57 -2.79 -7.21
CA ALA A 597 -4.85 -3.95 -7.75
C ALA A 597 -4.34 -3.78 -9.20
N ASP A 598 -4.97 -2.89 -9.99
CA ASP A 598 -4.55 -2.54 -11.36
C ASP A 598 -3.53 -1.39 -11.45
N ARG A 599 -2.93 -1.01 -10.31
CA ARG A 599 -1.97 0.12 -10.19
C ARG A 599 -2.59 1.49 -10.51
N THR A 600 -3.91 1.62 -10.47
CA THR A 600 -4.54 2.94 -10.42
C THR A 600 -4.39 3.51 -9.01
N GLU A 601 -3.97 4.77 -8.88
CA GLU A 601 -3.86 5.43 -7.58
C GLU A 601 -5.24 5.60 -6.93
N SER A 602 -5.34 5.35 -5.62
CA SER A 602 -6.57 5.61 -4.88
C SER A 602 -6.56 7.04 -4.31
N PRO A 603 -7.74 7.62 -4.01
CA PRO A 603 -7.84 8.95 -3.40
C PRO A 603 -7.12 9.08 -2.04
N LYS A 604 -6.81 7.96 -1.38
CA LYS A 604 -6.03 7.91 -0.13
C LYS A 604 -4.59 8.41 -0.33
N ALA A 605 -4.02 8.21 -1.51
CA ALA A 605 -2.62 8.51 -1.80
C ALA A 605 -2.28 10.01 -1.65
N GLN A 606 -3.23 10.91 -1.92
CA GLN A 606 -3.03 12.35 -1.75
C GLN A 606 -2.72 12.73 -0.29
N GLU A 607 -3.40 12.08 0.67
CA GLU A 607 -3.23 12.37 2.10
C GLU A 607 -1.87 11.87 2.57
N VAL A 608 -1.47 10.67 2.13
CA VAL A 608 -0.15 10.09 2.41
C VAL A 608 0.95 11.01 1.88
N LYS A 609 0.86 11.43 0.61
CA LYS A 609 1.85 12.32 -0.02
C LYS A 609 2.04 13.61 0.78
N TYR A 610 0.95 14.25 1.21
CA TYR A 610 1.00 15.49 1.97
C TYR A 610 1.57 15.28 3.38
N LEU A 611 1.05 14.30 4.13
CA LEU A 611 1.48 14.06 5.51
C LEU A 611 2.91 13.55 5.61
N TYR A 612 3.42 12.90 4.56
CA TYR A 612 4.80 12.44 4.48
C TYR A 612 5.78 13.43 3.88
N GLN A 613 5.36 14.64 3.50
CA GLN A 613 6.27 15.60 2.84
C GLN A 613 7.48 15.99 3.71
N ASP A 614 8.67 15.93 3.10
CA ASP A 614 9.92 16.37 3.73
C ASP A 614 10.06 17.90 3.77
N ILE A 615 9.37 18.61 2.88
CA ILE A 615 9.41 20.06 2.83
C ILE A 615 8.04 20.58 3.25
N ARG A 616 7.91 21.03 4.50
CA ARG A 616 6.67 21.65 4.98
C ARG A 616 6.67 23.13 4.63
N LEU A 617 5.57 23.57 4.03
CA LEU A 617 5.39 24.93 3.55
C LEU A 617 4.25 25.58 4.33
N THR A 618 4.53 26.72 4.97
CA THR A 618 3.50 27.50 5.68
C THR A 618 3.46 28.91 5.07
N PRO A 619 2.60 29.14 4.07
CA PRO A 619 2.45 30.47 3.47
C PRO A 619 1.68 31.44 4.38
N ASP A 620 1.95 32.73 4.20
CA ASP A 620 1.22 33.84 4.79
C ASP A 620 1.10 35.00 3.79
N LEU A 621 0.50 36.13 4.19
CA LEU A 621 0.25 37.26 3.29
C LEU A 621 1.50 37.95 2.72
N ASN A 622 2.70 37.66 3.22
CA ASN A 622 3.95 38.32 2.83
C ASN A 622 5.03 37.34 2.32
N GLY A 623 4.78 36.03 2.36
CA GLY A 623 5.76 35.04 1.95
C GLY A 623 5.46 33.65 2.49
N VAL A 624 6.50 32.84 2.67
CA VAL A 624 6.37 31.45 3.11
C VAL A 624 7.48 31.05 4.06
N THR A 625 7.12 30.33 5.13
CA THR A 625 8.10 29.59 5.93
C THR A 625 8.33 28.24 5.28
N ILE A 626 9.59 27.97 4.93
CA ILE A 626 10.05 26.71 4.34
C ILE A 626 10.80 25.96 5.44
N GLU A 627 10.25 24.81 5.85
CA GLU A 627 10.88 23.89 6.78
C GLU A 627 11.44 22.69 6.00
N ASN A 628 12.76 22.57 5.95
CA ASN A 628 13.43 21.44 5.33
C ASN A 628 13.65 20.33 6.37
N ARG A 629 12.89 19.24 6.26
CA ARG A 629 12.96 18.08 7.16
C ARG A 629 13.81 16.95 6.58
N ARG A 630 14.40 17.14 5.40
CA ARG A 630 15.43 16.26 4.86
C ARG A 630 16.62 16.23 5.82
N LEU A 631 17.25 15.07 5.95
CA LEU A 631 18.36 14.80 6.85
C LEU A 631 19.70 15.26 6.28
N PHE A 632 19.89 15.15 4.96
CA PHE A 632 21.19 15.29 4.29
C PHE A 632 21.18 16.27 3.12
N LYS A 633 20.04 16.47 2.45
CA LYS A 633 19.95 17.33 1.26
C LYS A 633 19.30 18.69 1.56
N ASP A 634 19.91 19.76 1.04
CA ASP A 634 19.32 21.11 1.08
C ASP A 634 18.13 21.21 0.09
N THR A 635 17.62 22.43 -0.15
CA THR A 635 16.50 22.67 -1.08
C THR A 635 16.93 23.29 -2.40
N SER A 636 18.23 23.25 -2.73
CA SER A 636 18.76 23.83 -3.97
C SER A 636 18.23 23.14 -5.23
N ASP A 637 17.80 21.88 -5.10
CA ASP A 637 17.15 21.08 -6.14
C ASP A 637 15.69 21.45 -6.40
N LEU A 638 15.12 22.40 -5.64
CA LEU A 638 13.72 22.80 -5.71
C LEU A 638 13.54 24.24 -6.17
N GLU A 639 12.45 24.47 -6.90
CA GLU A 639 11.86 25.79 -7.15
C GLU A 639 10.56 25.89 -6.32
N PHE A 640 10.35 27.02 -5.64
CA PHE A 640 9.10 27.27 -4.92
C PHE A 640 8.23 28.22 -5.73
N VAL A 641 7.00 27.80 -6.06
CA VAL A 641 6.04 28.62 -6.80
C VAL A 641 4.95 29.08 -5.87
N TYR A 642 4.86 30.39 -5.68
CA TYR A 642 3.86 31.04 -4.84
C TYR A 642 2.72 31.56 -5.70
N THR A 643 1.50 31.12 -5.42
CA THR A 643 0.29 31.54 -6.12
C THR A 643 -0.74 32.11 -5.16
N VAL A 644 -1.49 33.11 -5.62
CA VAL A 644 -2.69 33.61 -4.92
C VAL A 644 -3.89 33.41 -5.83
N LEU A 645 -4.90 32.72 -5.30
CA LEU A 645 -6.19 32.52 -5.95
C LEU A 645 -7.22 33.45 -5.30
N LYS A 646 -8.03 34.17 -6.08
CA LYS A 646 -9.21 34.91 -5.62
C LYS A 646 -10.46 34.15 -6.04
N ASP A 647 -11.25 33.67 -5.07
CA ASP A 647 -12.44 32.86 -5.29
C ASP A 647 -12.16 31.64 -6.22
N GLY A 648 -10.94 31.10 -6.12
CA GLY A 648 -10.44 29.98 -6.93
C GLY A 648 -9.73 30.36 -8.24
N GLU A 649 -9.75 31.64 -8.65
CA GLU A 649 -9.12 32.11 -9.89
C GLU A 649 -7.72 32.71 -9.62
N LEU A 650 -6.71 32.35 -10.42
CA LEU A 650 -5.34 32.84 -10.23
C LEU A 650 -5.25 34.36 -10.45
N VAL A 651 -4.75 35.09 -9.44
CA VAL A 651 -4.55 36.55 -9.49
C VAL A 651 -3.10 36.99 -9.29
N PHE A 652 -2.23 36.11 -8.79
CA PHE A 652 -0.80 36.37 -8.65
C PHE A 652 -0.02 35.06 -8.66
N GLU A 653 1.17 35.09 -9.26
CA GLU A 653 2.12 33.99 -9.29
C GLU A 653 3.54 34.54 -9.21
N LYS A 654 4.40 33.87 -8.44
CA LYS A 654 5.82 34.22 -8.32
C LYS A 654 6.67 33.00 -7.97
N SER A 655 7.70 32.73 -8.77
CA SER A 655 8.78 31.81 -8.41
C SER A 655 9.74 32.42 -7.37
N ILE A 656 10.18 31.58 -6.44
CA ILE A 656 11.08 31.89 -5.34
C ILE A 656 12.21 30.85 -5.34
N ASP A 657 13.44 31.33 -5.35
CA ASP A 657 14.62 30.52 -5.01
C ASP A 657 14.93 30.70 -3.53
N ALA A 658 14.89 29.60 -2.78
CA ALA A 658 15.33 29.55 -1.39
C ALA A 658 16.16 28.28 -1.19
N ASN A 659 17.39 28.44 -0.72
CA ASN A 659 18.20 27.30 -0.29
C ASN A 659 18.18 27.20 1.23
N VAL A 660 17.52 26.16 1.75
CA VAL A 660 17.37 25.88 3.17
C VAL A 660 18.16 24.62 3.49
N ASP A 661 19.15 24.76 4.37
CA ASP A 661 19.97 23.63 4.82
C ASP A 661 19.11 22.51 5.44
N PRO A 662 19.58 21.24 5.42
CA PRO A 662 18.88 20.13 6.05
C PRO A 662 18.54 20.41 7.53
N LEU A 663 17.34 20.02 7.96
CA LEU A 663 16.82 20.20 9.32
C LEU A 663 16.79 21.67 9.79
N LYS A 664 16.64 22.62 8.86
CA LYS A 664 16.48 24.05 9.14
C LYS A 664 15.16 24.57 8.59
N SER A 665 14.78 25.74 9.11
CA SER A 665 13.65 26.51 8.61
C SER A 665 14.12 27.91 8.20
N GLN A 666 13.56 28.43 7.12
CA GLN A 666 13.82 29.78 6.64
C GLN A 666 12.53 30.43 6.16
N TYR A 667 12.36 31.71 6.48
CA TYR A 667 11.30 32.53 5.90
C TYR A 667 11.76 33.14 4.57
N ALA A 668 10.99 32.93 3.51
CA ALA A 668 11.22 33.50 2.19
C ALA A 668 10.14 34.56 1.90
N PRO A 669 10.49 35.86 1.94
CA PRO A 669 9.54 36.93 1.65
C PRO A 669 9.23 37.00 0.16
N VAL A 670 8.00 37.38 -0.16
CA VAL A 670 7.49 37.54 -1.53
C VAL A 670 6.85 38.91 -1.64
N ASP A 671 7.17 39.65 -2.69
CA ASP A 671 6.55 40.95 -2.98
C ASP A 671 5.13 40.74 -3.53
N ILE A 672 4.19 40.49 -2.63
CA ILE A 672 2.78 40.20 -2.94
C ILE A 672 1.99 41.52 -2.94
N PRO A 673 1.21 41.82 -3.99
CA PRO A 673 0.36 43.00 -4.01
C PRO A 673 -0.71 42.90 -2.91
N LYS A 674 -1.03 44.04 -2.29
CA LYS A 674 -2.10 44.08 -1.29
C LYS A 674 -3.46 43.93 -1.96
N PHE A 675 -4.13 42.81 -1.70
CA PHE A 675 -5.49 42.59 -2.17
C PHE A 675 -6.51 43.23 -1.21
N THR A 676 -7.39 44.07 -1.75
CA THR A 676 -8.43 44.78 -0.97
C THR A 676 -9.83 44.60 -1.52
N GLU A 677 -9.96 43.92 -2.66
CA GLU A 677 -11.27 43.61 -3.20
C GLU A 677 -11.91 42.51 -2.36
N PRO A 678 -13.22 42.55 -2.11
CA PRO A 678 -13.90 41.46 -1.45
C PRO A 678 -13.72 40.13 -2.20
N GLY A 679 -13.54 39.07 -1.43
CA GLY A 679 -13.34 37.71 -1.94
C GLY A 679 -12.56 36.85 -0.95
N GLU A 680 -12.57 35.54 -1.18
CA GLU A 680 -11.70 34.61 -0.49
C GLU A 680 -10.39 34.50 -1.28
N TYR A 681 -9.27 34.65 -0.58
CA TYR A 681 -7.95 34.57 -1.17
C TYR A 681 -7.18 33.39 -0.57
N VAL A 682 -6.69 32.53 -1.45
CA VAL A 682 -5.93 31.33 -1.10
C VAL A 682 -4.49 31.54 -1.54
N HIS A 683 -3.59 31.65 -0.57
CA HIS A 683 -2.16 31.66 -0.79
C HIS A 683 -1.66 30.23 -0.80
N GLN A 684 -1.14 29.76 -1.92
CA GLN A 684 -0.60 28.42 -2.08
C GLN A 684 0.87 28.49 -2.46
N VAL A 685 1.67 27.57 -1.94
CA VAL A 685 3.07 27.41 -2.33
C VAL A 685 3.30 25.95 -2.66
N SER A 686 3.95 25.71 -3.79
CA SER A 686 4.33 24.38 -4.26
C SER A 686 5.84 24.28 -4.38
N ALA A 687 6.44 23.18 -3.94
CA ALA A 687 7.85 22.88 -4.17
C ALA A 687 7.99 21.93 -5.37
N LEU A 688 8.64 22.40 -6.43
CA LEU A 688 8.78 21.70 -7.71
C LEU A 688 10.23 21.27 -7.93
N LEU A 689 10.44 20.08 -8.51
CA LEU A 689 11.77 19.63 -8.93
C LEU A 689 12.34 20.55 -10.02
N LYS A 690 13.60 20.97 -9.89
CA LYS A 690 14.30 21.74 -10.94
C LYS A 690 14.82 20.88 -12.09
N GLU A 691 15.10 19.61 -11.83
CA GLU A 691 15.74 18.69 -12.77
C GLU A 691 15.05 17.33 -12.73
N ASP A 692 15.19 16.57 -13.82
CA ASP A 692 14.71 15.19 -13.90
C ASP A 692 15.41 14.31 -12.87
N THR A 693 14.66 13.37 -12.29
CA THR A 693 15.15 12.31 -11.42
C THR A 693 14.79 10.95 -12.01
N LEU A 694 15.30 9.87 -11.42
CA LEU A 694 14.93 8.51 -11.86
C LEU A 694 13.43 8.20 -11.76
N TRP A 695 12.70 8.94 -10.91
CA TRP A 695 11.32 8.66 -10.56
C TRP A 695 10.33 9.76 -10.94
N ALA A 696 10.76 11.00 -11.19
CA ALA A 696 9.88 12.06 -11.68
C ALA A 696 10.64 13.09 -12.51
N ASP A 697 9.92 13.69 -13.45
CA ASP A 697 10.44 14.72 -14.35
C ASP A 697 10.54 16.08 -13.62
N ALA A 698 11.35 16.99 -14.16
CA ALA A 698 11.40 18.39 -13.72
C ALA A 698 10.00 19.02 -13.74
N GLY A 699 9.70 19.86 -12.75
CA GLY A 699 8.39 20.45 -12.54
C GLY A 699 7.42 19.57 -11.73
N PHE A 700 7.79 18.32 -11.40
CA PHE A 700 6.98 17.49 -10.50
C PHE A 700 6.91 18.12 -9.10
N GLU A 701 5.70 18.20 -8.56
CA GLU A 701 5.44 18.78 -7.26
C GLU A 701 5.66 17.77 -6.13
N LEU A 702 6.60 18.09 -5.23
CA LEU A 702 6.92 17.26 -4.06
C LEU A 702 6.00 17.54 -2.88
N SER A 703 5.73 18.81 -2.63
CA SER A 703 5.06 19.27 -1.43
C SER A 703 4.31 20.56 -1.67
N PHE A 704 3.37 20.84 -0.78
CA PHE A 704 2.64 22.09 -0.83
C PHE A 704 2.19 22.57 0.55
N GLY A 705 1.79 23.83 0.60
CA GLY A 705 1.10 24.42 1.74
C GLY A 705 0.12 25.47 1.28
N GLU A 706 -0.91 25.72 2.08
CA GLU A 706 -1.91 26.74 1.81
C GLU A 706 -2.30 27.56 3.04
N HIS A 707 -2.71 28.81 2.79
CA HIS A 707 -3.26 29.71 3.78
C HIS A 707 -4.42 30.50 3.17
N VAL A 708 -5.55 30.48 3.85
CA VAL A 708 -6.78 31.15 3.40
C VAL A 708 -7.01 32.40 4.22
N PHE A 709 -7.31 33.51 3.54
CA PHE A 709 -7.82 34.72 4.19
C PHE A 709 -8.98 35.31 3.39
N VAL A 710 -9.91 35.98 4.08
CA VAL A 710 -11.12 36.56 3.46
C VAL A 710 -11.08 38.07 3.60
N VAL A 711 -11.34 38.77 2.49
CA VAL A 711 -11.63 40.20 2.50
C VAL A 711 -13.14 40.38 2.48
N GLU A 712 -13.70 40.94 3.55
CA GLU A 712 -15.13 41.13 3.66
C GLU A 712 -15.64 42.17 2.65
N GLY A 713 -16.76 41.83 1.99
CA GLY A 713 -17.49 42.71 1.10
C GLY A 713 -18.86 43.07 1.61
N LYS A 714 -19.35 44.24 1.20
CA LYS A 714 -20.78 44.55 1.34
C LYS A 714 -21.57 43.76 0.30
N THR A 715 -22.50 42.94 0.77
CA THR A 715 -23.48 42.25 -0.06
C THR A 715 -24.25 43.29 -0.88
N LYS A 716 -24.27 43.15 -2.21
CA LYS A 716 -25.12 44.01 -3.05
C LYS A 716 -26.58 43.71 -2.74
N GLU A 717 -27.37 44.75 -2.52
CA GLU A 717 -28.83 44.62 -2.39
C GLU A 717 -29.40 43.94 -3.64
N SER A 718 -30.25 42.93 -3.44
CA SER A 718 -30.90 42.23 -4.55
C SER A 718 -31.96 43.14 -5.17
N VAL A 719 -31.96 43.24 -6.50
CA VAL A 719 -33.09 43.78 -7.25
C VAL A 719 -34.31 42.88 -7.01
N GLN A 720 -35.42 43.45 -6.54
CA GLN A 720 -36.68 42.74 -6.41
C GLN A 720 -37.31 42.51 -7.79
N GLU A 721 -37.14 41.31 -8.32
CA GLU A 721 -37.93 40.81 -9.45
C GLU A 721 -39.25 40.21 -8.93
N SER A 722 -40.33 40.32 -9.71
CA SER A 722 -41.65 39.84 -9.30
C SER A 722 -41.89 38.38 -9.73
N PHE A 723 -42.38 37.54 -8.83
CA PHE A 723 -42.92 36.22 -9.14
C PHE A 723 -44.40 36.12 -8.77
N LYS A 724 -45.06 35.06 -9.26
CA LYS A 724 -46.44 34.72 -8.94
C LYS A 724 -46.49 33.45 -8.09
N VAL A 725 -47.19 33.52 -6.96
CA VAL A 725 -47.58 32.35 -6.16
C VAL A 725 -48.94 31.83 -6.63
N ILE A 726 -49.07 30.51 -6.79
CA ILE A 726 -50.30 29.83 -7.19
C ILE A 726 -50.63 28.76 -6.15
N TYR A 727 -51.73 28.95 -5.43
CA TYR A 727 -52.26 27.96 -4.50
C TYR A 727 -53.20 26.99 -5.21
N GLY A 728 -52.79 25.74 -5.34
CA GLY A 728 -53.69 24.62 -5.64
C GLY A 728 -54.11 23.88 -4.38
N ASP A 729 -55.01 22.90 -4.54
CA ASP A 729 -55.51 22.09 -3.43
C ASP A 729 -54.40 21.22 -2.78
N VAL A 730 -53.44 20.77 -3.60
CA VAL A 730 -52.33 19.89 -3.18
C VAL A 730 -50.97 20.60 -3.23
N ASN A 731 -50.77 21.49 -4.20
CA ASN A 731 -49.46 22.07 -4.51
C ASN A 731 -49.47 23.60 -4.43
N ILE A 732 -48.29 24.18 -4.19
CA ILE A 732 -48.03 25.61 -4.22
C ILE A 732 -46.99 25.85 -5.32
N GLY A 733 -47.40 26.53 -6.39
CA GLY A 733 -46.52 26.90 -7.50
C GLY A 733 -45.92 28.28 -7.28
N VAL A 734 -44.63 28.45 -7.59
CA VAL A 734 -43.94 29.74 -7.62
C VAL A 734 -43.35 29.91 -9.02
N ILE A 735 -43.80 30.93 -9.76
CA ILE A 735 -43.45 31.14 -11.17
C ILE A 735 -42.90 32.55 -11.36
N GLY A 736 -41.68 32.65 -11.88
CA GLY A 736 -41.07 33.92 -12.28
C GLY A 736 -40.40 33.80 -13.65
N GLU A 737 -39.55 34.76 -13.98
CA GLU A 737 -38.84 34.76 -15.25
C GLU A 737 -37.78 33.64 -15.29
N GLY A 738 -37.94 32.69 -16.21
CA GLY A 738 -36.98 31.59 -16.38
C GLY A 738 -37.01 30.52 -15.28
N PHE A 739 -37.97 30.58 -14.34
CA PHE A 739 -38.10 29.53 -13.32
C PHE A 739 -39.55 29.16 -12.96
N ARG A 740 -39.74 27.90 -12.57
CA ARG A 740 -40.98 27.39 -11.97
C ARG A 740 -40.63 26.38 -10.88
N ILE A 741 -41.13 26.62 -9.67
CA ILE A 741 -40.96 25.74 -8.51
C ILE A 741 -42.34 25.22 -8.10
N LEU A 742 -42.43 23.92 -7.80
CA LEU A 742 -43.65 23.31 -7.27
C LEU A 742 -43.38 22.65 -5.92
N PHE A 743 -44.01 23.21 -4.89
CA PHE A 743 -44.04 22.67 -3.54
C PHE A 743 -45.27 21.78 -3.37
N SER A 744 -45.13 20.58 -2.80
CA SER A 744 -46.25 19.67 -2.54
C SER A 744 -46.55 19.57 -1.06
N ARG A 745 -47.82 19.84 -0.68
CA ARG A 745 -48.32 19.63 0.68
C ARG A 745 -48.50 18.15 1.00
N GLN A 746 -48.60 17.29 -0.01
CA GLN A 746 -48.80 15.85 0.17
C GLN A 746 -47.46 15.12 0.30
N GLU A 747 -46.52 15.43 -0.59
CA GLU A 747 -45.18 14.83 -0.58
C GLU A 747 -44.24 15.52 0.42
N GLY A 748 -44.61 16.71 0.89
CA GLY A 748 -43.88 17.42 1.94
C GLY A 748 -42.56 18.04 1.50
N SER A 749 -42.37 18.34 0.21
CA SER A 749 -41.12 18.91 -0.31
C SER A 749 -41.31 19.62 -1.65
N ILE A 750 -40.22 20.06 -2.28
CA ILE A 750 -40.17 20.45 -3.69
C ILE A 750 -40.29 19.20 -4.56
N VAL A 751 -41.27 19.17 -5.45
CA VAL A 751 -41.54 18.06 -6.39
C VAL A 751 -41.25 18.42 -7.85
N SER A 752 -40.97 19.69 -8.16
CA SER A 752 -40.52 20.17 -9.46
C SER A 752 -39.71 21.45 -9.27
N LEU A 753 -38.57 21.54 -9.94
CA LEU A 753 -37.72 22.71 -10.04
C LEU A 753 -37.26 22.86 -11.49
N VAL A 754 -37.93 23.75 -12.20
CA VAL A 754 -37.62 24.05 -13.60
C VAL A 754 -36.84 25.35 -13.67
N TYR A 755 -35.64 25.31 -14.25
CA TYR A 755 -34.88 26.49 -14.67
C TYR A 755 -34.68 26.44 -16.18
N ASP A 756 -35.03 27.51 -16.88
CA ASP A 756 -34.93 27.64 -18.35
C ASP A 756 -35.55 26.47 -19.14
N GLY A 757 -36.65 25.94 -18.63
CA GLY A 757 -37.36 24.82 -19.26
C GLY A 757 -36.80 23.44 -18.95
N LYS A 758 -35.65 23.33 -18.27
CA LYS A 758 -35.08 22.07 -17.78
C LYS A 758 -35.60 21.73 -16.39
N GLU A 759 -36.20 20.54 -16.23
CA GLU A 759 -36.55 19.96 -14.94
C GLU A 759 -35.31 19.37 -14.26
N TRP A 760 -35.09 19.73 -13.00
CA TRP A 760 -33.95 19.28 -12.18
C TRP A 760 -34.34 18.28 -11.10
N VAL A 761 -35.64 18.08 -10.85
CA VAL A 761 -36.14 17.22 -9.77
C VAL A 761 -36.77 15.97 -10.36
N GLY A 762 -36.05 14.86 -10.27
CA GLY A 762 -36.55 13.53 -10.63
C GLY A 762 -37.31 12.85 -9.48
N ARG A 763 -36.99 13.22 -8.23
CA ARG A 763 -37.66 12.79 -6.99
C ARG A 763 -37.68 13.96 -5.99
N PRO A 764 -38.64 13.99 -5.05
CA PRO A 764 -38.71 15.06 -4.06
C PRO A 764 -37.38 15.26 -3.32
N LEU A 765 -37.02 16.51 -3.01
CA LEU A 765 -35.80 16.82 -2.25
C LEU A 765 -35.96 16.33 -0.81
N MET A 766 -35.09 15.45 -0.33
CA MET A 766 -35.25 14.84 0.99
C MET A 766 -34.02 15.06 1.88
N PRO A 767 -34.19 15.15 3.21
CA PRO A 767 -33.06 15.09 4.14
C PRO A 767 -32.27 13.78 4.00
N VAL A 768 -30.97 13.85 4.29
CA VAL A 768 -30.05 12.70 4.34
C VAL A 768 -29.68 12.43 5.79
N TYR A 769 -29.73 11.16 6.21
CA TYR A 769 -29.27 10.69 7.52
C TYR A 769 -28.30 9.51 7.42
N TRP A 770 -28.11 8.96 6.21
CA TRP A 770 -27.34 7.75 5.97
C TRP A 770 -26.35 7.98 4.83
N ARG A 771 -25.20 7.32 4.95
CA ARG A 771 -24.15 7.16 3.95
C ARG A 771 -23.87 5.65 3.86
N ALA A 772 -23.43 5.14 2.71
CA ALA A 772 -23.14 3.70 2.61
C ALA A 772 -22.00 3.31 3.56
N THR A 773 -22.10 2.16 4.24
CA THR A 773 -21.10 1.81 5.26
C THR A 773 -19.74 1.52 4.65
N THR A 774 -18.69 2.11 5.21
CA THR A 774 -17.31 1.73 4.86
C THR A 774 -16.92 0.41 5.52
N ASP A 775 -15.84 -0.22 5.08
CA ASP A 775 -15.30 -1.40 5.75
C ASP A 775 -14.93 -1.12 7.22
N ASN A 776 -14.41 0.07 7.53
CA ASN A 776 -14.18 0.51 8.92
C ASN A 776 -15.48 0.62 9.73
N ASP A 777 -16.57 1.16 9.14
CA ASP A 777 -17.88 1.24 9.81
C ASP A 777 -18.47 -0.15 10.09
N LYS A 778 -18.17 -1.14 9.23
CA LYS A 778 -18.57 -2.54 9.44
C LYS A 778 -17.71 -3.17 10.54
N GLY A 779 -16.39 -2.99 10.48
CA GLY A 779 -15.41 -3.53 11.43
C GLY A 779 -15.68 -3.14 12.88
N ASN A 780 -15.94 -1.85 13.12
CA ASN A 780 -16.26 -1.35 14.46
C ASN A 780 -17.76 -1.47 14.85
N LYS A 781 -18.57 -2.10 14.00
CA LYS A 781 -20.02 -2.32 14.19
C LYS A 781 -20.83 -1.03 14.31
N PHE A 782 -20.34 0.09 13.76
CA PHE A 782 -21.08 1.35 13.72
C PHE A 782 -22.42 1.22 13.00
N SER A 783 -22.46 0.48 11.89
CA SER A 783 -23.67 0.26 11.09
C SER A 783 -24.82 -0.35 11.92
N VAL A 784 -24.51 -1.32 12.78
CA VAL A 784 -25.46 -1.96 13.69
C VAL A 784 -26.02 -0.94 14.69
N ASN A 785 -25.11 -0.19 15.33
CA ASN A 785 -25.45 0.78 16.38
C ASN A 785 -26.22 2.00 15.83
N SER A 786 -26.02 2.35 14.57
CA SER A 786 -26.57 3.54 13.92
C SER A 786 -27.71 3.25 12.94
N SER A 787 -28.11 1.98 12.78
CA SER A 787 -29.11 1.49 11.81
C SER A 787 -30.47 2.21 11.85
N VAL A 788 -30.83 2.82 12.98
CA VAL A 788 -32.05 3.66 13.10
C VAL A 788 -32.07 4.79 12.07
N TRP A 789 -30.90 5.30 11.67
CA TRP A 789 -30.76 6.40 10.71
C TRP A 789 -31.07 5.98 9.27
N TYR A 790 -30.76 4.73 8.91
CA TYR A 790 -31.20 4.14 7.65
C TYR A 790 -32.73 4.15 7.56
N GLY A 791 -33.39 3.69 8.63
CA GLY A 791 -34.84 3.72 8.76
C GLY A 791 -35.41 5.15 8.76
N ALA A 792 -34.77 6.08 9.47
CA ALA A 792 -35.19 7.49 9.54
C ALA A 792 -35.17 8.18 8.16
N GLY A 793 -34.17 7.89 7.33
CA GLY A 793 -34.08 8.40 5.96
C GLY A 793 -35.12 7.80 5.00
N ARG A 794 -35.61 6.59 5.28
CA ARG A 794 -36.54 5.87 4.39
C ARG A 794 -38.01 5.96 4.80
N PHE A 795 -38.27 6.02 6.11
CA PHE A 795 -39.59 5.84 6.70
C PHE A 795 -39.96 6.98 7.66
N PHE A 796 -39.75 8.23 7.27
CA PHE A 796 -40.22 9.38 8.06
C PHE A 796 -41.74 9.48 8.02
N ARG A 797 -42.32 10.12 9.04
CA ARG A 797 -43.73 10.49 9.09
C ARG A 797 -43.88 11.97 8.77
N TYR A 798 -44.79 12.26 7.85
CA TYR A 798 -45.16 13.61 7.43
C TYR A 798 -46.68 13.70 7.27
N ASP A 799 -47.27 14.81 7.71
CA ASP A 799 -48.69 15.13 7.54
C ASP A 799 -48.80 16.51 6.84
N ASN A 800 -49.82 16.73 6.02
CA ASN A 800 -49.94 17.95 5.24
C ASN A 800 -50.07 19.22 6.11
N LYS A 801 -50.55 19.08 7.35
CA LYS A 801 -50.61 20.16 8.36
C LYS A 801 -49.22 20.64 8.80
N ASP A 802 -48.18 19.84 8.55
CA ASP A 802 -46.80 20.15 8.86
C ASP A 802 -46.13 20.99 7.75
N CYS A 803 -46.89 21.37 6.70
CA CYS A 803 -46.52 22.40 5.73
C CYS A 803 -46.95 23.81 6.21
N GLN A 804 -45.97 24.66 6.48
CA GLN A 804 -46.19 26.08 6.82
C GLN A 804 -45.77 26.97 5.67
N VAL A 805 -46.60 27.97 5.35
CA VAL A 805 -46.36 28.92 4.25
C VAL A 805 -46.44 30.33 4.79
N GLU A 806 -45.47 31.16 4.44
CA GLU A 806 -45.41 32.58 4.78
C GLU A 806 -44.99 33.36 3.53
N GLU A 807 -45.75 34.38 3.16
CA GLU A 807 -45.43 35.32 2.09
C GLU A 807 -45.00 36.66 2.70
N GLY A 808 -43.98 37.26 2.13
CA GLY A 808 -43.56 38.63 2.45
C GLY A 808 -43.22 39.42 1.20
N ASP A 809 -42.75 40.66 1.38
CA ASP A 809 -42.39 41.52 0.26
C ASP A 809 -41.20 40.95 -0.53
N GLY A 810 -41.48 40.30 -1.66
CA GLY A 810 -40.49 39.76 -2.58
C GLY A 810 -39.94 38.38 -2.21
N PHE A 811 -40.57 37.65 -1.28
CA PHE A 811 -40.22 36.26 -0.98
C PHE A 811 -41.43 35.40 -0.58
N ILE A 812 -41.30 34.09 -0.77
CA ILE A 812 -42.18 33.07 -0.18
C ILE A 812 -41.35 32.06 0.59
N LYS A 813 -41.76 31.78 1.83
CA LYS A 813 -41.18 30.77 2.70
C LYS A 813 -42.13 29.58 2.84
N VAL A 814 -41.64 28.39 2.51
CA VAL A 814 -42.35 27.12 2.70
C VAL A 814 -41.53 26.24 3.62
N SER A 815 -42.11 25.77 4.73
CA SER A 815 -41.44 24.90 5.71
C SER A 815 -42.18 23.57 5.85
N TYR A 816 -41.42 22.49 6.03
CA TYR A 816 -41.91 21.15 6.28
C TYR A 816 -41.26 20.59 7.55
N LEU A 817 -42.06 19.96 8.41
CA LEU A 817 -41.58 19.26 9.60
C LEU A 817 -41.78 17.75 9.40
N TYR A 818 -40.67 17.01 9.47
CA TYR A 818 -40.66 15.55 9.39
C TYR A 818 -40.47 14.96 10.79
N GLU A 819 -41.38 14.08 11.23
CA GLU A 819 -41.17 13.25 12.40
C GLU A 819 -40.36 12.02 11.98
N LEU A 820 -39.20 11.80 12.58
CA LEU A 820 -38.31 10.70 12.23
C LEU A 820 -38.74 9.42 12.95
N SER A 821 -38.55 8.28 12.28
CA SER A 821 -38.81 6.94 12.84
C SER A 821 -37.69 6.49 13.80
N THR A 822 -37.34 7.37 14.73
CA THR A 822 -36.33 7.19 15.77
C THR A 822 -36.98 6.92 17.12
N VAL A 823 -36.23 6.28 18.03
CA VAL A 823 -36.62 6.07 19.43
C VAL A 823 -35.46 6.50 20.33
N PRO A 824 -35.58 7.57 21.13
CA PRO A 824 -36.73 8.47 21.24
C PRO A 824 -37.00 9.27 19.95
N LYS A 825 -38.25 9.73 19.78
CA LYS A 825 -38.67 10.46 18.58
C LYS A 825 -37.91 11.77 18.42
N SER A 826 -37.35 11.98 17.24
CA SER A 826 -36.76 13.25 16.81
C SER A 826 -37.45 13.79 15.56
N SER A 827 -37.08 14.99 15.13
CA SER A 827 -37.67 15.64 13.96
C SER A 827 -36.65 16.45 13.18
N THR A 828 -36.94 16.67 11.91
CA THR A 828 -36.19 17.59 11.06
C THR A 828 -37.13 18.59 10.44
N LYS A 829 -36.77 19.88 10.49
CA LYS A 829 -37.47 20.94 9.79
C LYS A 829 -36.67 21.37 8.57
N VAL A 830 -37.28 21.36 7.39
CA VAL A 830 -36.68 21.92 6.17
C VAL A 830 -37.47 23.14 5.74
N THR A 831 -36.77 24.25 5.55
CA THR A 831 -37.34 25.54 5.15
C THR A 831 -36.75 25.97 3.82
N TYR A 832 -37.62 26.36 2.89
CA TYR A 832 -37.27 26.90 1.57
C TYR A 832 -37.74 28.35 1.50
N ILE A 833 -36.85 29.30 1.23
CA ILE A 833 -37.19 30.71 1.01
C ILE A 833 -36.83 31.06 -0.43
N VAL A 834 -37.85 31.33 -1.24
CA VAL A 834 -37.69 31.65 -2.67
C VAL A 834 -37.74 33.17 -2.85
N ASP A 835 -36.80 33.71 -3.61
CA ASP A 835 -36.73 35.13 -3.97
C ASP A 835 -37.27 35.44 -5.37
N GLY A 836 -37.24 36.74 -5.73
CA GLY A 836 -37.59 37.29 -7.05
C GLY A 836 -36.98 36.58 -8.26
N LYS A 837 -35.75 36.07 -8.10
CA LYS A 837 -34.93 35.48 -9.16
C LYS A 837 -35.08 33.96 -9.25
N GLY A 838 -35.87 33.38 -8.35
CA GLY A 838 -36.02 31.94 -8.22
C GLY A 838 -34.88 31.27 -7.48
N SER A 839 -34.01 32.03 -6.80
CA SER A 839 -33.02 31.45 -5.88
C SER A 839 -33.74 30.92 -4.64
N ILE A 840 -33.30 29.79 -4.12
CA ILE A 840 -33.92 29.12 -2.98
C ILE A 840 -32.90 29.03 -1.84
N LEU A 841 -33.09 29.79 -0.78
CA LEU A 841 -32.39 29.54 0.48
C LEU A 841 -33.01 28.31 1.14
N VAL A 842 -32.22 27.25 1.25
CA VAL A 842 -32.58 25.99 1.89
C VAL A 842 -31.96 25.96 3.28
N LYS A 843 -32.78 25.66 4.29
CA LYS A 843 -32.32 25.43 5.67
C LYS A 843 -32.93 24.16 6.23
N ALA A 844 -32.11 23.14 6.44
CA ALA A 844 -32.45 21.93 7.20
C ALA A 844 -31.96 22.04 8.64
N VAL A 845 -32.84 21.75 9.60
CA VAL A 845 -32.52 21.71 11.02
C VAL A 845 -32.96 20.36 11.59
N TYR A 846 -32.01 19.52 11.94
CA TYR A 846 -32.26 18.30 12.71
C TYR A 846 -32.31 18.62 14.19
N GLN A 847 -33.41 18.25 14.84
CA GLN A 847 -33.63 18.48 16.26
C GLN A 847 -33.18 17.24 17.05
N GLY A 848 -31.92 17.29 17.48
CA GLY A 848 -31.29 16.25 18.30
C GLY A 848 -32.10 15.83 19.51
N GLN A 849 -31.96 14.56 19.90
CA GLN A 849 -32.62 14.01 21.09
C GLN A 849 -31.65 13.15 21.89
N LYS A 850 -31.64 13.36 23.20
CA LYS A 850 -30.82 12.59 24.13
C LYS A 850 -31.17 11.09 24.03
N GLY A 851 -30.14 10.24 23.95
CA GLY A 851 -30.27 8.79 23.83
C GLY A 851 -30.31 8.28 22.39
N LEU A 852 -30.23 9.14 21.38
CA LEU A 852 -30.06 8.71 19.99
C LEU A 852 -28.59 8.43 19.66
N PRO A 853 -28.31 7.39 18.84
CA PRO A 853 -26.95 7.06 18.43
C PRO A 853 -26.37 8.12 17.49
N GLN A 854 -25.06 8.08 17.28
CA GLN A 854 -24.35 8.96 16.35
C GLN A 854 -24.90 8.87 14.91
N LEU A 855 -24.87 9.98 14.17
CA LEU A 855 -25.29 10.00 12.76
C LEU A 855 -24.13 9.66 11.82
N PRO A 856 -24.39 8.93 10.72
CA PRO A 856 -23.45 8.81 9.60
C PRO A 856 -23.27 10.11 8.81
N ALA A 857 -24.36 10.82 8.50
CA ALA A 857 -24.34 12.07 7.74
C ALA A 857 -25.62 12.89 8.01
N PHE A 858 -25.58 14.20 7.72
CA PHE A 858 -26.77 15.06 7.72
C PHE A 858 -26.73 16.13 6.63
N GLY A 859 -27.82 16.26 5.88
CA GLY A 859 -27.93 17.26 4.81
C GLY A 859 -29.22 17.15 3.98
N LEU A 860 -29.16 17.56 2.72
CA LEU A 860 -30.22 17.39 1.72
C LEU A 860 -29.70 16.69 0.46
N ARG A 861 -30.60 15.96 -0.19
CA ARG A 861 -30.36 15.24 -1.44
C ARG A 861 -31.30 15.72 -2.53
N LEU A 862 -30.73 15.95 -3.71
CA LEU A 862 -31.43 16.12 -4.98
C LEU A 862 -31.14 14.92 -5.88
N ILE A 863 -32.17 14.32 -6.45
CA ILE A 863 -32.05 13.27 -7.47
C ILE A 863 -32.54 13.86 -8.78
N THR A 864 -31.67 13.85 -9.79
CA THR A 864 -31.99 14.39 -11.11
C THR A 864 -32.92 13.46 -11.90
N PRO A 865 -33.69 13.96 -12.88
CA PRO A 865 -34.50 13.09 -13.75
C PRO A 865 -33.65 12.16 -14.62
N ASP A 866 -32.50 12.66 -15.07
CA ASP A 866 -31.56 11.99 -15.97
C ASP A 866 -30.13 12.05 -15.40
N ALA A 867 -29.26 11.16 -15.86
CA ALA A 867 -27.83 11.21 -15.53
C ALA A 867 -27.17 12.53 -15.98
N LEU A 868 -26.32 13.08 -15.13
CA LEU A 868 -25.57 14.31 -15.40
C LEU A 868 -24.29 14.02 -16.17
N LYS A 869 -23.83 15.01 -16.94
CA LYS A 869 -22.61 14.90 -17.74
C LYS A 869 -21.36 15.25 -16.93
N THR A 870 -21.45 16.34 -16.17
CA THR A 870 -20.30 16.89 -15.42
C THR A 870 -20.79 17.64 -14.19
N PHE A 871 -19.91 17.78 -13.20
CA PHE A 871 -20.04 18.74 -12.13
C PHE A 871 -18.73 19.51 -11.94
N ALA A 872 -18.82 20.70 -11.37
CA ALA A 872 -17.68 21.53 -10.99
C ALA A 872 -17.91 22.10 -9.60
N TRP A 873 -16.85 22.30 -8.83
CA TRP A 873 -16.96 22.85 -7.48
C TRP A 873 -15.78 23.74 -7.14
N TYR A 874 -16.00 24.68 -6.23
CA TYR A 874 -14.94 25.38 -5.51
C TYR A 874 -14.90 24.87 -4.08
N GLY A 875 -13.86 24.13 -3.71
CA GLY A 875 -13.72 23.45 -2.41
C GLY A 875 -12.46 22.59 -2.39
N LYS A 876 -12.34 21.65 -1.45
CA LYS A 876 -11.19 20.75 -1.38
C LYS A 876 -11.23 19.65 -2.45
N GLY A 877 -10.13 19.42 -3.16
CA GLY A 877 -10.00 18.44 -4.25
C GLY A 877 -8.59 18.32 -4.81
N PRO A 878 -8.40 17.66 -5.99
CA PRO A 878 -9.43 17.07 -6.85
C PRO A 878 -9.90 15.67 -6.44
N GLU A 879 -9.24 15.00 -5.49
CA GLU A 879 -9.56 13.63 -5.04
C GLU A 879 -10.43 13.62 -3.78
N GLU A 880 -11.21 12.56 -3.57
CA GLU A 880 -12.23 12.54 -2.49
C GLU A 880 -11.59 12.68 -1.09
N ASN A 881 -12.27 13.42 -0.23
CA ASN A 881 -11.75 13.79 1.08
C ASN A 881 -12.88 13.87 2.13
N TYR A 882 -12.50 13.68 3.39
CA TYR A 882 -13.41 13.58 4.54
C TYR A 882 -12.86 14.41 5.70
N CYS A 883 -13.68 14.70 6.72
CA CYS A 883 -13.30 15.59 7.82
C CYS A 883 -12.05 15.16 8.60
N ASP A 884 -11.70 13.87 8.58
CA ASP A 884 -10.50 13.27 9.17
C ASP A 884 -9.42 12.87 8.15
N ARG A 885 -9.65 13.09 6.85
CA ARG A 885 -8.73 12.83 5.72
C ARG A 885 -8.87 13.91 4.65
N ASN A 886 -8.40 15.12 4.93
CA ASN A 886 -8.47 16.25 3.99
C ASN A 886 -7.28 17.21 4.06
N GLN A 887 -6.16 16.81 4.66
CA GLN A 887 -4.96 17.64 4.74
C GLN A 887 -4.24 17.71 3.37
N GLY A 888 -4.24 16.61 2.62
CA GLY A 888 -3.66 16.53 1.28
C GLY A 888 -4.56 17.06 0.17
N ALA A 889 -5.80 17.46 0.48
CA ALA A 889 -6.73 18.02 -0.49
C ALA A 889 -6.57 19.55 -0.57
N ARG A 890 -6.38 20.07 -1.78
CA ARG A 890 -6.18 21.50 -2.02
C ARG A 890 -7.47 22.24 -2.22
N LEU A 891 -7.48 23.50 -1.82
CA LEU A 891 -8.57 24.40 -2.14
C LEU A 891 -8.45 24.92 -3.58
N GLY A 892 -9.49 24.73 -4.39
CA GLY A 892 -9.45 25.13 -5.79
C GLY A 892 -10.76 24.90 -6.54
N ILE A 893 -10.79 25.31 -7.81
CA ILE A 893 -11.90 25.01 -8.72
C ILE A 893 -11.57 23.73 -9.48
N TYR A 894 -12.42 22.72 -9.33
CA TYR A 894 -12.26 21.43 -9.96
C TYR A 894 -13.50 21.06 -10.78
N LYS A 895 -13.35 20.09 -11.67
CA LYS A 895 -14.42 19.59 -12.53
C LYS A 895 -14.25 18.10 -12.77
N ASP A 896 -15.34 17.35 -12.68
CA ASP A 896 -15.35 15.90 -12.93
C ASP A 896 -16.72 15.41 -13.44
N THR A 897 -16.89 14.09 -13.53
CA THR A 897 -18.12 13.37 -13.90
C THR A 897 -18.61 12.51 -12.74
N PRO A 898 -19.94 12.29 -12.59
CA PRO A 898 -20.45 11.40 -11.56
C PRO A 898 -19.80 10.00 -11.59
N GLU A 899 -19.52 9.47 -12.78
CA GLU A 899 -18.94 8.14 -12.97
C GLU A 899 -17.48 8.04 -12.50
N ASN A 900 -16.67 9.08 -12.70
CA ASN A 900 -15.30 9.12 -12.20
C ASN A 900 -15.25 9.36 -10.68
N ASN A 901 -16.23 10.09 -10.14
CA ASN A 901 -16.35 10.36 -8.71
C ASN A 901 -16.75 9.12 -7.89
N LEU A 902 -17.15 8.02 -8.56
CA LEU A 902 -17.33 6.70 -7.96
C LEU A 902 -15.97 6.00 -7.82
N SER A 903 -15.42 6.01 -6.61
CA SER A 903 -14.16 5.33 -6.27
C SER A 903 -14.24 3.82 -6.52
N ARG A 904 -13.09 3.20 -6.80
CA ARG A 904 -12.99 1.82 -7.29
C ARG A 904 -12.74 0.80 -6.18
N TYR A 905 -13.30 1.03 -4.99
CA TYR A 905 -13.19 0.09 -3.88
C TYR A 905 -13.76 -1.28 -4.28
N LEU A 906 -13.11 -2.37 -3.83
CA LEU A 906 -13.51 -3.75 -4.16
C LEU A 906 -14.97 -4.00 -3.79
N VAL A 907 -15.36 -3.58 -2.58
CA VAL A 907 -16.74 -3.55 -2.11
C VAL A 907 -17.27 -2.12 -2.26
N PRO A 908 -18.35 -1.89 -3.03
CA PRO A 908 -19.00 -0.59 -3.09
C PRO A 908 -19.39 -0.07 -1.70
N GLN A 909 -19.08 1.19 -1.43
CA GLN A 909 -19.27 1.85 -0.13
C GLN A 909 -19.32 3.36 -0.29
N GLU A 910 -19.37 4.12 0.82
CA GLU A 910 -19.30 5.59 0.75
C GLU A 910 -18.05 6.05 0.00
N CYS A 911 -18.24 6.95 -0.97
CA CYS A 911 -17.17 7.53 -1.76
C CYS A 911 -17.55 8.90 -2.36
N GLY A 912 -16.59 9.59 -2.95
CA GLY A 912 -16.80 10.77 -3.79
C GLY A 912 -17.13 12.06 -3.04
N ASN A 913 -16.92 12.10 -1.71
CA ASN A 913 -17.16 13.29 -0.90
C ASN A 913 -16.11 14.40 -1.15
N ARG A 914 -16.56 15.65 -1.05
CA ARG A 914 -15.76 16.87 -1.16
C ARG A 914 -16.02 17.72 0.07
N THR A 915 -14.99 18.03 0.84
CA THR A 915 -15.11 18.90 2.02
C THR A 915 -14.97 20.37 1.65
N GLU A 916 -15.48 21.25 2.53
CA GLU A 916 -15.29 22.70 2.45
C GLU A 916 -15.71 23.31 1.10
N VAL A 917 -16.84 22.87 0.55
CA VAL A 917 -17.38 23.35 -0.73
C VAL A 917 -18.13 24.67 -0.56
N ARG A 918 -17.73 25.66 -1.37
CA ARG A 918 -18.28 27.02 -1.40
C ARG A 918 -19.39 27.12 -2.42
N TRP A 919 -19.19 26.48 -3.57
CA TRP A 919 -20.24 26.27 -4.55
C TRP A 919 -20.02 24.97 -5.32
N LEU A 920 -21.13 24.37 -5.74
CA LEU A 920 -21.20 23.21 -6.62
C LEU A 920 -22.09 23.56 -7.80
N LYS A 921 -21.66 23.21 -9.01
CA LYS A 921 -22.45 23.34 -10.23
C LYS A 921 -22.55 21.98 -10.89
N VAL A 922 -23.75 21.52 -11.17
CA VAL A 922 -23.96 20.30 -11.96
C VAL A 922 -24.52 20.65 -13.34
N SER A 923 -24.20 19.83 -14.34
CA SER A 923 -24.60 20.09 -15.72
C SER A 923 -25.07 18.82 -16.43
N ASP A 924 -26.16 18.95 -17.17
CA ASP A 924 -26.73 17.84 -17.95
C ASP A 924 -25.98 17.63 -19.27
N MET A 925 -26.47 16.71 -20.10
CA MET A 925 -25.86 16.36 -21.38
C MET A 925 -25.95 17.50 -22.42
N GLU A 926 -26.93 18.40 -22.27
CA GLU A 926 -27.21 19.51 -23.19
C GLU A 926 -26.52 20.81 -22.76
N GLY A 927 -25.93 20.84 -21.57
CA GLY A 927 -25.18 21.98 -21.03
C GLY A 927 -26.00 22.91 -20.15
N HIS A 928 -27.24 22.57 -19.82
CA HIS A 928 -28.00 23.27 -18.78
C HIS A 928 -27.32 23.05 -17.42
N SER A 929 -27.39 24.04 -16.52
CA SER A 929 -26.83 23.91 -15.18
C SER A 929 -27.71 24.42 -14.04
N ILE A 930 -27.50 23.84 -12.87
CA ILE A 930 -28.01 24.28 -11.59
C ILE A 930 -26.85 24.39 -10.60
N GLY A 931 -26.89 25.43 -9.77
CA GLY A 931 -25.87 25.74 -8.78
C GLY A 931 -26.35 25.58 -7.35
N PHE A 932 -25.42 25.22 -6.48
CA PHE A 932 -25.55 25.19 -5.03
C PHE A 932 -24.45 26.07 -4.45
N ARG A 933 -24.78 26.93 -3.49
CA ARG A 933 -23.80 27.88 -2.92
C ARG A 933 -23.93 27.99 -1.42
N ALA A 934 -22.79 27.98 -0.72
CA ALA A 934 -22.72 28.20 0.71
C ALA A 934 -23.27 29.58 1.08
N VAL A 935 -23.90 29.67 2.25
CA VAL A 935 -24.45 30.92 2.78
C VAL A 935 -23.53 31.45 3.88
N ASN A 936 -23.46 30.72 4.99
CA ASN A 936 -22.69 31.11 6.18
C ASN A 936 -21.44 30.25 6.37
N GLN A 937 -21.55 28.95 6.10
CA GLN A 937 -20.46 27.98 6.23
C GLN A 937 -20.36 27.17 4.93
N PRO A 938 -19.15 26.75 4.53
CA PRO A 938 -18.98 25.74 3.50
C PRO A 938 -19.76 24.47 3.84
N PHE A 939 -20.17 23.73 2.82
CA PHE A 939 -20.82 22.43 2.96
C PHE A 939 -19.92 21.32 2.41
N ASP A 940 -20.21 20.08 2.77
CA ASP A 940 -19.67 18.92 2.09
C ASP A 940 -20.59 18.51 0.94
N ALA A 941 -20.06 17.92 -0.13
CA ALA A 941 -20.87 17.48 -1.25
C ALA A 941 -20.40 16.18 -1.88
N SER A 942 -21.36 15.37 -2.34
CA SER A 942 -21.11 14.21 -3.19
C SER A 942 -22.04 14.21 -4.40
N VAL A 943 -21.49 13.85 -5.57
CA VAL A 943 -22.22 13.71 -6.84
C VAL A 943 -21.93 12.32 -7.37
N LEU A 944 -22.94 11.44 -7.31
CA LEU A 944 -22.78 10.01 -7.62
C LEU A 944 -23.90 9.50 -8.53
N PRO A 945 -23.64 8.46 -9.33
CA PRO A 945 -24.67 7.81 -10.14
C PRO A 945 -25.61 6.90 -9.31
N TYR A 946 -25.33 6.72 -8.02
CA TYR A 946 -26.01 5.79 -7.14
C TYR A 946 -26.39 6.43 -5.80
N MET A 947 -27.47 5.92 -5.22
CA MET A 947 -27.90 6.22 -3.86
C MET A 947 -27.06 5.43 -2.86
N ALA A 948 -26.96 5.92 -1.63
CA ALA A 948 -26.27 5.20 -0.54
C ALA A 948 -26.84 3.79 -0.34
N GLU A 949 -28.15 3.61 -0.51
CA GLU A 949 -28.83 2.32 -0.38
C GLU A 949 -28.46 1.33 -1.51
N GLU A 950 -28.14 1.83 -2.70
CA GLU A 950 -27.69 1.01 -3.83
C GLU A 950 -26.24 0.55 -3.62
N LEU A 951 -25.38 1.44 -3.12
CA LEU A 951 -24.00 1.11 -2.74
C LEU A 951 -23.97 0.10 -1.58
N GLU A 952 -24.76 0.32 -0.52
CA GLU A 952 -24.86 -0.58 0.65
C GLU A 952 -25.28 -2.01 0.28
N SER A 953 -26.09 -2.16 -0.76
CA SER A 953 -26.62 -3.47 -1.18
C SER A 953 -25.67 -4.26 -2.08
N ALA A 954 -24.70 -3.59 -2.71
CA ALA A 954 -23.81 -4.20 -3.68
C ALA A 954 -22.59 -4.82 -2.98
N THR A 955 -22.21 -6.02 -3.40
CA THR A 955 -20.99 -6.68 -2.90
C THR A 955 -19.83 -6.53 -3.88
N HIS A 956 -20.17 -6.42 -5.16
CA HIS A 956 -19.26 -6.08 -6.25
C HIS A 956 -19.78 -4.85 -7.00
N ARG A 957 -18.88 -4.13 -7.68
CA ARG A 957 -19.26 -3.01 -8.54
C ARG A 957 -20.25 -3.43 -9.64
N GLU A 958 -20.11 -4.66 -10.12
CA GLU A 958 -20.97 -5.28 -11.14
C GLU A 958 -22.41 -5.52 -10.65
N ASP A 959 -22.64 -5.54 -9.33
CA ASP A 959 -23.98 -5.68 -8.74
C ASP A 959 -24.78 -4.36 -8.78
N LEU A 960 -24.11 -3.23 -9.07
CA LEU A 960 -24.75 -1.93 -9.14
C LEU A 960 -25.72 -1.85 -10.33
N PRO A 961 -26.89 -1.20 -10.16
CA PRO A 961 -27.90 -1.12 -11.22
C PRO A 961 -27.43 -0.24 -12.39
N LEU A 962 -28.15 -0.31 -13.51
CA LEU A 962 -27.91 0.62 -14.61
C LEU A 962 -28.15 2.07 -14.17
N VAL A 963 -27.20 2.95 -14.46
CA VAL A 963 -27.29 4.39 -14.18
C VAL A 963 -28.46 5.02 -14.94
N ARG A 964 -29.34 5.72 -14.22
CA ARG A 964 -30.52 6.41 -14.79
C ARG A 964 -30.64 7.87 -14.36
N TYR A 965 -30.07 8.22 -13.22
CA TYR A 965 -30.12 9.53 -12.60
C TYR A 965 -28.76 9.82 -11.96
N THR A 966 -28.62 11.03 -11.41
CA THR A 966 -27.50 11.38 -10.55
C THR A 966 -28.05 11.85 -9.20
N VAL A 967 -27.37 11.44 -8.14
CA VAL A 967 -27.62 11.81 -6.76
C VAL A 967 -26.65 12.92 -6.39
N VAL A 968 -27.18 14.07 -6.00
CA VAL A 968 -26.42 15.23 -5.53
C VAL A 968 -26.75 15.44 -4.06
N ASN A 969 -25.78 15.21 -3.18
CA ASN A 969 -25.91 15.45 -1.75
C ASN A 969 -25.20 16.75 -1.38
N ILE A 970 -25.88 17.58 -0.59
CA ILE A 970 -25.34 18.78 0.05
C ILE A 970 -25.43 18.54 1.56
N LEU A 971 -24.27 18.39 2.20
CA LEU A 971 -24.14 17.87 3.56
C LEU A 971 -23.61 18.97 4.48
N GLY A 972 -24.26 19.18 5.62
CA GLY A 972 -23.73 20.05 6.67
C GLY A 972 -22.80 19.32 7.63
N ALA A 973 -22.88 17.99 7.66
CA ALA A 973 -21.98 17.14 8.43
C ALA A 973 -21.90 15.75 7.82
N MET A 974 -20.71 15.18 7.79
CA MET A 974 -20.45 13.77 7.49
C MET A 974 -19.47 13.21 8.52
N ARG A 975 -19.73 12.00 9.01
CA ARG A 975 -18.83 11.28 9.89
C ARG A 975 -17.50 11.02 9.17
N GLY A 976 -16.40 11.06 9.92
CA GLY A 976 -15.09 10.63 9.42
C GLY A 976 -15.07 9.18 8.92
N ILE A 977 -14.00 8.80 8.25
CA ILE A 977 -13.82 7.45 7.70
C ILE A 977 -13.00 6.53 8.63
N GLY A 978 -12.22 7.09 9.55
CA GLY A 978 -11.35 6.32 10.46
C GLY A 978 -10.28 5.53 9.71
N GLY A 979 -9.63 4.59 10.42
CA GLY A 979 -8.60 3.74 9.84
C GLY A 979 -7.46 3.33 10.76
N ASP A 980 -7.53 3.59 12.08
CA ASP A 980 -6.57 3.03 13.05
C ASP A 980 -6.47 1.50 12.87
N ASP A 981 -7.62 0.82 12.78
CA ASP A 981 -7.80 -0.55 12.29
C ASP A 981 -9.18 -0.68 11.59
N SER A 982 -9.49 -1.86 11.03
CA SER A 982 -10.80 -2.15 10.39
C SER A 982 -11.56 -3.31 11.06
N TRP A 983 -11.31 -3.59 12.34
CA TRP A 983 -11.95 -4.68 13.10
C TRP A 983 -12.39 -4.29 14.51
N GLY A 984 -12.27 -3.02 14.89
CA GLY A 984 -12.77 -2.54 16.17
C GLY A 984 -12.65 -1.04 16.41
N ALA A 985 -11.65 -0.37 15.82
CA ALA A 985 -11.37 1.02 16.06
C ALA A 985 -12.52 1.95 15.59
N PRO A 986 -13.01 2.84 16.46
CA PRO A 986 -13.95 3.87 16.05
C PRO A 986 -13.21 5.02 15.37
N VAL A 987 -13.92 5.77 14.53
CA VAL A 987 -13.50 7.14 14.16
C VAL A 987 -13.31 7.97 15.44
N HIS A 988 -12.27 8.81 15.48
CA HIS A 988 -12.00 9.65 16.64
C HIS A 988 -13.19 10.58 16.99
N PRO A 989 -13.45 10.84 18.28
CA PRO A 989 -14.66 11.53 18.75
C PRO A 989 -14.95 12.89 18.08
N GLU A 990 -13.93 13.67 17.76
CA GLU A 990 -14.04 14.99 17.13
C GLU A 990 -14.54 14.95 15.68
N TYR A 991 -14.47 13.79 15.03
CA TYR A 991 -14.97 13.54 13.67
C TYR A 991 -16.28 12.72 13.67
N CYS A 992 -16.90 12.57 14.83
CA CYS A 992 -18.19 11.90 15.01
C CYS A 992 -19.34 12.92 15.03
N ILE A 993 -20.53 12.51 14.57
CA ILE A 993 -21.74 13.33 14.63
C ILE A 993 -22.66 12.82 15.73
N SER A 994 -22.97 13.65 16.73
CA SER A 994 -23.90 13.26 17.81
C SER A 994 -25.35 13.23 17.35
N GLY A 995 -26.09 12.16 17.70
CA GLY A 995 -27.56 12.09 17.58
C GLY A 995 -28.31 12.99 18.53
N GLU A 996 -27.65 13.50 19.56
CA GLU A 996 -28.28 14.28 20.62
C GLU A 996 -28.31 15.78 20.32
N ASN A 997 -27.45 16.25 19.42
CA ASN A 997 -27.24 17.66 19.15
C ASN A 997 -28.06 18.14 17.95
N GLU A 998 -28.43 19.43 17.97
CA GLU A 998 -29.00 20.07 16.79
C GLU A 998 -27.94 20.17 15.68
N LEU A 999 -28.34 19.84 14.44
CA LEU A 999 -27.50 20.01 13.25
C LEU A 999 -28.22 20.90 12.25
N ILE A 1000 -27.46 21.77 11.58
CA ILE A 1000 -27.99 22.73 10.61
C ILE A 1000 -27.22 22.58 9.29
N THR A 1001 -27.95 22.47 8.19
CA THR A 1001 -27.42 22.58 6.83
C THR A 1001 -28.13 23.74 6.14
N GLU A 1002 -27.37 24.70 5.62
CA GLU A 1002 -27.92 25.91 5.00
C GLU A 1002 -27.15 26.28 3.73
N PHE A 1003 -27.84 26.38 2.60
CA PHE A 1003 -27.26 26.68 1.28
C PHE A 1003 -28.29 27.33 0.35
N MET A 1004 -27.81 27.94 -0.72
CA MET A 1004 -28.63 28.45 -1.82
C MET A 1004 -28.70 27.43 -2.95
N ILE A 1005 -29.87 27.24 -3.55
CA ILE A 1005 -30.04 26.68 -4.89
C ILE A 1005 -30.28 27.85 -5.84
N GLU A 1006 -29.54 27.90 -6.94
CA GLU A 1006 -29.61 29.01 -7.89
C GLU A 1006 -29.47 28.52 -9.34
N LYS A 1007 -30.11 29.24 -10.26
CA LYS A 1007 -29.91 29.09 -11.69
C LYS A 1007 -28.48 29.54 -12.06
N ARG A 1008 -27.78 28.78 -12.90
CA ARG A 1008 -26.38 29.04 -13.30
C ARG A 1008 -26.19 29.08 -14.80
#